data_AF-A0A366X7U9-F1
#
_entry.id   AF-A0A366X7U9-F1
#
_cell.length_a   1.000
_cell.length_b   1.000
_cell.length_c   1.000
_cell.angle_alpha   90.00
_cell.angle_beta   90.00
_cell.angle_gamma   90.00
#
_symmetry.space_group_name_H-M   'P 1'
#
loop_
_entity.id
_entity.type
_entity.pdbx_description
1 polymer ?
#
loop_
_entity_poly.entity_id
_entity_poly.type
_entity_poly.pdbx_seq_one_letter_code
_entity_poly.pdbx_strand_id
1 'polypeptide(L)'
;MAEAKSTNVTIIGKTRMSDGAQKVLHELTDDQKKIQKCEPLSYADTMEQQWKVTPQTLDLALMLAGLIRSGEGEMVIRNFMTTMKARWPALDMPYLRNVRGAVEVILDAKKRSAAKGDDTNVIEEDDFLTLCNYALTSIERDNLWNPHLFQHDGNWVEIQHLGEEQAARIVNLDRDTFAARLNLVTSWRKRVGDGTAFRSVSAPKDVVSQVFAHAEKPVPELRAVVTAPMFTADGELIITPGYHNSGYYYAPPDGLNVSPPPRQITEELLAEARETLLDILCDFEMDGVSRVELEKAVRRSTRVKKWGTGEGKTAVPPSFLSAVGFMLEQIVRPMIDGPVMPLLISKTARRAGGGLLASVMLTVIRGTAGMRPLAKNEDERRKAILAALRSGSSVIAWDNLPTGRTIDSPTLATLFTEGVYIDRELGVSTERSIRVRSSFLLVGNRPPFSDELVQRLSLLELLPQTASPETRTGWKHDDLSTYARENRGRILSSLLVLVQHWLNKDQPKPKHPPVIGRFESYRNVIGGILETASPNWTSWQSNREKLAKVAKDSEEDGWRELFEKWADGRGTGLAGKIEARDLADIAQDQEIGLDVPRIRDGGQFEYNPRALGKALTGMQERIFDLGDNGSAKLLQSDKRGKGGYPWYLEPVEVRGVEEASKGDNVKPLTRIKGRRRIGDERQTKRVANYG
;
A
#
# COMPACT_ATOMS: atom_id res chain seq x y z
N MET A 1 55.16 -12.70 5.42
CA MET A 1 54.40 -12.33 4.19
C MET A 1 53.16 -11.60 4.64
N ALA A 2 52.88 -10.49 3.96
CA ALA A 2 52.00 -9.38 4.34
C ALA A 2 50.61 -9.78 4.89
N GLU A 3 50.32 -9.32 6.11
CA GLU A 3 48.95 -9.05 6.56
C GLU A 3 48.42 -7.86 5.75
N ALA A 4 47.38 -8.12 4.97
CA ALA A 4 46.61 -7.07 4.31
C ALA A 4 45.93 -6.23 5.39
N LYS A 5 46.47 -5.02 5.64
CA LYS A 5 45.75 -3.98 6.37
C LYS A 5 44.48 -3.65 5.57
N SER A 6 43.33 -4.17 5.99
CA SER A 6 42.05 -3.60 5.61
C SER A 6 42.04 -2.15 6.09
N THR A 7 42.16 -1.22 5.16
CA THR A 7 41.98 0.20 5.44
C THR A 7 40.48 0.40 5.63
N ASN A 8 40.00 0.14 6.84
CA ASN A 8 38.64 0.50 7.22
C ASN A 8 38.52 2.02 7.09
N VAL A 9 37.61 2.44 6.22
CA VAL A 9 37.18 3.83 6.07
C VAL A 9 36.54 4.25 7.39
N THR A 10 37.14 5.21 8.07
CA THR A 10 36.61 5.76 9.32
C THR A 10 35.59 6.85 8.99
N ILE A 11 34.31 6.55 9.18
CA ILE A 11 33.20 7.50 9.04
C ILE A 11 33.23 8.47 10.23
N ILE A 12 33.42 9.77 9.97
CA ILE A 12 33.30 10.82 10.99
C ILE A 12 31.85 11.33 10.98
N GLY A 13 31.00 10.68 11.76
CA GLY A 13 29.65 11.17 12.03
C GLY A 13 29.69 12.50 12.78
N LYS A 14 28.87 13.48 12.37
CA LYS A 14 28.60 14.67 13.20
C LYS A 14 27.71 14.27 14.36
N THR A 15 28.22 14.39 15.59
CA THR A 15 27.39 14.35 16.80
C THR A 15 26.38 15.50 16.76
N ARG A 16 25.10 15.18 16.88
CA ARG A 16 24.01 16.16 17.03
C ARG A 16 24.25 16.97 18.30
N MET A 17 24.45 18.28 18.19
CA MET A 17 24.58 19.18 19.34
C MET A 17 23.18 19.58 19.83
N SER A 18 22.92 19.48 21.13
CA SER A 18 21.67 19.98 21.73
C SER A 18 21.69 21.51 21.81
N ASP A 19 20.52 22.15 21.83
CA ASP A 19 20.40 23.61 22.03
C ASP A 19 21.09 24.07 23.33
N GLY A 20 21.09 23.20 24.35
CA GLY A 20 21.80 23.44 25.60
C GLY A 20 23.32 23.39 25.45
N ALA A 21 23.86 22.43 24.70
CA ALA A 21 25.29 22.36 24.39
C ALA A 21 25.74 23.55 23.52
N GLN A 22 24.87 24.05 22.63
CA GLN A 22 25.15 25.25 21.83
C GLN A 22 25.28 26.53 22.69
N LYS A 23 24.45 26.67 23.73
CA LYS A 23 24.54 27.79 24.68
C LYS A 23 25.84 27.74 25.48
N VAL A 24 26.20 26.55 25.99
CA VAL A 24 27.47 26.36 26.72
C VAL A 24 28.67 26.60 25.80
N LEU A 25 28.60 26.17 24.55
CA LEU A 25 29.65 26.43 23.55
C LEU A 25 29.85 27.93 23.32
N HIS A 26 28.75 28.71 23.27
CA HIS A 26 28.80 30.16 23.15
C HIS A 26 29.40 30.81 24.40
N GLU A 27 29.08 30.33 25.60
CA GLU A 27 29.69 30.78 26.85
C GLU A 27 31.22 30.56 26.87
N LEU A 28 31.68 29.45 26.29
CA LEU A 28 33.10 29.07 26.26
C LEU A 28 33.89 29.66 25.07
N THR A 29 33.30 30.59 24.30
CA THR A 29 33.88 31.09 23.04
C THR A 29 35.33 31.59 23.19
N ASP A 30 35.61 32.36 24.24
CA ASP A 30 36.94 32.96 24.45
C ASP A 30 37.96 31.96 25.03
N ASP A 31 37.50 30.83 25.57
CA ASP A 31 38.33 29.84 26.26
C ASP A 31 38.56 28.54 25.47
N GLN A 32 38.01 28.41 24.27
CA GLN A 32 38.14 27.19 23.44
C GLN A 32 39.60 26.76 23.23
N LYS A 33 40.53 27.73 23.07
CA LYS A 33 41.96 27.42 22.90
C LYS A 33 42.58 26.78 24.14
N LYS A 34 42.11 27.11 25.35
CA LYS A 34 42.57 26.50 26.60
C LYS A 34 42.09 25.05 26.69
N ILE A 35 40.83 24.81 26.36
CA ILE A 35 40.20 23.48 26.34
C ILE A 35 40.90 22.58 25.31
N GLN A 36 41.19 23.08 24.11
CA GLN A 36 41.90 22.35 23.04
C GLN A 36 43.37 22.00 23.36
N LYS A 37 43.97 22.70 24.31
CA LYS A 37 45.36 22.50 24.75
C LYS A 37 45.47 21.87 26.13
N CYS A 38 44.35 21.54 26.77
CA CYS A 38 44.31 20.94 28.10
C CYS A 38 45.05 19.59 28.13
N GLU A 39 45.97 19.41 29.08
CA GLU A 39 46.70 18.14 29.24
C GLU A 39 45.75 16.99 29.63
N PRO A 40 46.06 15.74 29.26
CA PRO A 40 45.31 14.58 29.73
C PRO A 40 45.25 14.53 31.26
N LEU A 41 44.08 14.22 31.80
CA LEU A 41 43.85 14.08 33.25
C LEU A 41 43.28 12.69 33.53
N SER A 42 43.77 12.04 34.59
CA SER A 42 43.12 10.86 35.15
C SER A 42 41.92 11.28 36.02
N TYR A 43 41.07 10.31 36.37
CA TYR A 43 39.99 10.56 37.32
C TYR A 43 40.51 11.11 38.67
N ALA A 44 41.66 10.61 39.15
CA ALA A 44 42.24 11.07 40.41
C ALA A 44 42.65 12.55 40.34
N ASP A 45 43.29 12.97 39.24
CA ASP A 45 43.72 14.36 39.04
C ASP A 45 42.54 15.34 39.06
N THR A 46 41.39 14.93 38.49
CA THR A 46 40.16 15.76 38.53
C THR A 46 39.56 15.90 39.94
N MET A 47 39.89 14.98 40.86
CA MET A 47 39.36 14.95 42.23
C MET A 47 40.30 15.58 43.26
N GLU A 48 41.60 15.70 42.95
CA GLU A 48 42.60 16.34 43.82
C GLU A 48 42.35 17.85 43.99
N GLN A 49 41.71 18.48 43.01
CA GLN A 49 41.41 19.90 43.05
C GLN A 49 40.37 20.21 44.14
N GLN A 50 40.78 20.96 45.17
CA GLN A 50 39.93 21.32 46.28
C GLN A 50 39.11 22.58 46.00
N TRP A 51 37.81 22.40 45.76
CA TRP A 51 36.86 23.48 45.48
C TRP A 51 36.12 23.93 46.73
N LYS A 52 36.20 25.23 47.05
CA LYS A 52 35.42 25.88 48.13
C LYS A 52 34.06 26.39 47.67
N VAL A 53 33.88 26.58 46.37
CA VAL A 53 32.66 27.06 45.70
C VAL A 53 32.35 26.17 44.50
N THR A 54 31.13 26.25 43.96
CA THR A 54 30.73 25.49 42.76
C THR A 54 31.68 25.79 41.60
N PRO A 55 32.25 24.77 40.94
CA PRO A 55 33.10 24.95 39.76
C PRO A 55 32.39 25.71 38.65
N GLN A 56 33.11 26.59 37.95
CA GLN A 56 32.55 27.31 36.80
C GLN A 56 32.54 26.42 35.54
N THR A 57 31.83 26.88 34.52
CA THR A 57 31.68 26.18 33.23
C THR A 57 33.03 25.83 32.60
N LEU A 58 33.99 26.74 32.64
CA LEU A 58 35.35 26.52 32.14
C LEU A 58 36.08 25.42 32.93
N ASP A 59 35.94 25.41 34.25
CA ASP A 59 36.59 24.41 35.12
C ASP A 59 36.08 23.00 34.82
N LEU A 60 34.75 22.87 34.69
CA LEU A 60 34.10 21.63 34.28
C LEU A 60 34.53 21.20 32.87
N ALA A 61 34.65 22.15 31.95
CA ALA A 61 35.07 21.90 30.58
C ALA A 61 36.52 21.41 30.48
N LEU A 62 37.43 21.97 31.28
CA LEU A 62 38.84 21.55 31.33
C LEU A 62 38.99 20.14 31.94
N MET A 63 38.29 19.84 33.04
CA MET A 63 38.31 18.50 33.63
C MET A 63 37.76 17.44 32.67
N LEU A 64 36.62 17.71 32.02
CA LEU A 64 36.05 16.82 31.02
C LEU A 64 36.96 16.65 29.79
N ALA A 65 37.61 17.73 29.36
CA ALA A 65 38.54 17.67 28.24
C ALA A 65 39.78 16.81 28.57
N GLY A 66 40.34 16.96 29.77
CA GLY A 66 41.45 16.15 30.25
C GLY A 66 41.10 14.66 30.31
N LEU A 67 39.92 14.30 30.83
CA LEU A 67 39.42 12.91 30.88
C LEU A 67 39.18 12.31 29.48
N ILE A 68 38.60 13.09 28.55
CA ILE A 68 38.39 12.62 27.17
C ILE A 68 39.74 12.42 26.47
N ARG A 69 40.73 13.28 26.73
CA ARG A 69 42.06 13.21 26.12
C ARG A 69 42.96 12.12 26.69
N SER A 70 42.75 11.69 27.94
CA SER A 70 43.46 10.53 28.52
C SER A 70 42.92 9.19 28.01
N GLY A 71 41.82 9.20 27.26
CA GLY A 71 41.20 7.98 26.72
C GLY A 71 40.44 7.18 27.79
N GLU A 72 40.09 7.83 28.90
CA GLU A 72 39.30 7.23 29.96
C GLU A 72 37.93 6.79 29.41
N GLY A 73 37.51 5.58 29.75
CA GLY A 73 36.27 5.01 29.22
C GLY A 73 35.03 5.79 29.65
N GLU A 74 33.92 5.61 28.91
CA GLU A 74 32.61 6.24 29.18
C GLU A 74 32.13 6.14 30.64
N MET A 75 32.47 5.03 31.30
CA MET A 75 32.11 4.81 32.70
C MET A 75 32.78 5.82 33.63
N VAL A 76 34.03 6.20 33.35
CA VAL A 76 34.81 7.16 34.16
C VAL A 76 34.25 8.57 33.98
N ILE A 77 33.96 8.97 32.74
CA ILE A 77 33.34 10.27 32.44
C ILE A 77 31.96 10.40 33.09
N ARG A 78 31.16 9.31 33.08
CA ARG A 78 29.87 9.26 33.76
C ARG A 78 30.00 9.36 35.28
N ASN A 79 30.97 8.68 35.86
CA ASN A 79 31.25 8.73 37.29
C ASN A 79 31.67 10.14 37.70
N PHE A 80 32.51 10.82 36.92
CA PHE A 80 32.88 12.21 37.14
C PHE A 80 31.65 13.13 37.20
N MET A 81 30.77 13.09 36.19
CA MET A 81 29.56 13.92 36.17
C MET A 81 28.62 13.60 37.35
N THR A 82 28.53 12.33 37.73
CA THR A 82 27.71 11.90 38.88
C THR A 82 28.28 12.45 40.19
N THR A 83 29.59 12.41 40.37
CA THR A 83 30.30 12.95 41.53
C THR A 83 30.16 14.48 41.61
N MET A 84 30.28 15.19 40.48
CA MET A 84 30.07 16.65 40.44
C MET A 84 28.65 17.04 40.83
N LYS A 85 27.64 16.32 40.32
CA LYS A 85 26.24 16.53 40.71
C LYS A 85 25.99 16.24 42.20
N ALA A 86 26.58 15.17 42.73
CA ALA A 86 26.41 14.79 44.13
C ALA A 86 27.03 15.82 45.08
N ARG A 87 28.16 16.41 44.70
CA ARG A 87 28.88 17.41 45.50
C ARG A 87 28.31 18.82 45.35
N TRP A 88 27.74 19.15 44.19
CA TRP A 88 27.08 20.44 43.93
C TRP A 88 25.70 20.25 43.28
N PRO A 89 24.61 20.32 44.07
CA PRO A 89 23.25 20.14 43.57
C PRO A 89 22.82 21.12 42.47
N ALA A 90 23.48 22.29 42.38
CA ALA A 90 23.26 23.29 41.34
C ALA A 90 23.72 22.83 39.93
N LEU A 91 24.54 21.78 39.84
CA LEU A 91 24.98 21.18 38.57
C LEU A 91 24.08 20.00 38.23
N ASP A 92 23.03 20.24 37.43
CA ASP A 92 22.16 19.16 36.98
C ASP A 92 22.79 18.29 35.87
N MET A 93 22.27 17.07 35.69
CA MET A 93 22.79 16.16 34.67
C MET A 93 22.61 16.68 33.24
N PRO A 94 21.47 17.30 32.87
CA PRO A 94 21.34 17.95 31.56
C PRO A 94 22.44 18.97 31.28
N TYR A 95 22.74 19.85 32.23
CA TYR A 95 23.80 20.85 32.12
C TYR A 95 25.17 20.21 31.96
N LEU A 96 25.54 19.24 32.81
CA LEU A 96 26.82 18.53 32.69
C LEU A 96 26.97 17.79 31.35
N ARG A 97 25.87 17.21 30.83
CA ARG A 97 25.84 16.62 29.48
C ARG A 97 26.02 17.66 28.38
N ASN A 98 25.48 18.86 28.55
CA ASN A 98 25.66 19.96 27.61
C ASN A 98 27.10 20.50 27.63
N VAL A 99 27.72 20.61 28.80
CA VAL A 99 29.16 20.96 28.94
C VAL A 99 30.02 19.91 28.25
N ARG A 100 29.75 18.61 28.51
CA ARG A 100 30.43 17.51 27.82
C ARG A 100 30.27 17.60 26.30
N GLY A 101 29.06 17.80 25.80
CA GLY A 101 28.80 17.94 24.37
C GLY A 101 29.53 19.14 23.74
N ALA A 102 29.62 20.27 24.45
CA ALA A 102 30.40 21.42 24.00
C ALA A 102 31.91 21.10 23.95
N VAL A 103 32.44 20.39 24.95
CA VAL A 103 33.84 19.95 25.00
C VAL A 103 34.17 18.98 23.85
N GLU A 104 33.33 17.99 23.59
CA GLU A 104 33.49 17.06 22.47
C GLU A 104 33.55 17.82 21.14
N VAL A 105 32.68 18.83 20.95
CA VAL A 105 32.70 19.72 19.78
C VAL A 105 34.01 20.53 19.71
N ILE A 106 34.51 21.04 20.82
CA ILE A 106 35.76 21.83 20.85
C ILE A 106 36.97 20.94 20.55
N LEU A 107 37.04 19.73 21.10
CA LEU A 107 38.14 18.78 20.89
C LEU A 107 38.12 18.17 19.48
N ASP A 108 36.94 17.82 18.98
CA ASP A 108 36.77 17.33 17.62
C ASP A 108 36.93 18.44 16.57
N ALA A 109 37.00 19.72 16.97
CA ALA A 109 37.34 20.80 16.04
C ALA A 109 38.76 20.63 15.46
N LYS A 110 39.71 20.09 16.24
CA LYS A 110 41.06 19.73 15.74
C LYS A 110 41.04 18.49 14.86
N LYS A 111 40.21 17.48 15.16
CA LYS A 111 40.03 16.33 14.25
C LYS A 111 39.35 16.75 12.95
N ARG A 112 38.38 17.66 13.00
CA ARG A 112 37.76 18.32 11.84
C ARG A 112 38.74 19.23 11.10
N SER A 113 39.66 19.88 11.82
CA SER A 113 40.75 20.69 11.25
C SER A 113 41.86 19.82 10.64
N ALA A 114 42.12 18.64 11.18
CA ALA A 114 43.04 17.64 10.66
C ALA A 114 42.44 16.87 9.47
N ALA A 115 41.11 16.69 9.45
CA ALA A 115 40.33 16.35 8.26
C ALA A 115 40.15 17.54 7.28
N LYS A 116 40.63 18.73 7.65
CA LYS A 116 40.72 19.97 6.86
C LYS A 116 42.18 20.38 6.58
N GLY A 117 43.12 19.45 6.76
CA GLY A 117 44.45 19.62 6.18
C GLY A 117 44.29 19.36 4.68
N ASP A 118 44.42 20.43 3.90
CA ASP A 118 44.14 20.55 2.46
C ASP A 118 42.65 20.61 2.08
N ASP A 119 42.34 21.52 1.16
CA ASP A 119 41.02 21.70 0.55
C ASP A 119 40.68 20.41 -0.23
N THR A 120 40.03 19.43 0.41
CA THR A 120 39.67 18.11 -0.20
C THR A 120 38.57 18.17 -1.26
N ASN A 121 38.64 19.15 -2.14
CA ASN A 121 37.78 19.35 -3.29
C ASN A 121 38.46 20.14 -4.41
N VAL A 122 39.79 20.24 -4.39
CA VAL A 122 40.60 20.91 -5.40
C VAL A 122 41.02 19.90 -6.45
N ILE A 123 40.35 19.98 -7.58
CA ILE A 123 40.64 19.12 -8.71
C ILE A 123 42.07 19.36 -9.21
N GLU A 124 42.73 18.31 -9.70
CA GLU A 124 44.13 18.30 -10.18
C GLU A 124 45.21 18.42 -9.08
N GLU A 125 44.82 18.60 -7.81
CA GLU A 125 45.74 18.63 -6.67
C GLU A 125 45.45 17.49 -5.68
N ASP A 126 44.19 17.29 -5.32
CA ASP A 126 43.79 16.17 -4.48
C ASP A 126 43.86 14.86 -5.26
N ASP A 127 44.22 13.79 -4.55
CA ASP A 127 44.18 12.45 -5.14
C ASP A 127 42.74 11.99 -5.43
N PHE A 128 42.63 11.11 -6.41
CA PHE A 128 41.36 10.60 -6.90
C PHE A 128 40.47 9.97 -5.80
N LEU A 129 41.07 9.21 -4.87
CA LEU A 129 40.33 8.54 -3.81
C LEU A 129 39.83 9.56 -2.78
N THR A 130 40.63 10.58 -2.48
CA THR A 130 40.23 11.70 -1.63
C THR A 130 39.04 12.45 -2.22
N LEU A 131 39.05 12.74 -3.53
CA LEU A 131 37.91 13.37 -4.21
C LEU A 131 36.65 12.48 -4.21
N CYS A 132 36.80 11.16 -4.38
CA CYS A 132 35.68 10.21 -4.27
C CYS A 132 35.09 10.16 -2.85
N ASN A 133 35.96 10.13 -1.82
CA ASN A 133 35.54 10.12 -0.42
C ASN A 133 34.83 11.43 -0.05
N TYR A 134 35.36 12.57 -0.49
CA TYR A 134 34.72 13.87 -0.32
C TYR A 134 33.30 13.89 -0.91
N ALA A 135 33.13 13.34 -2.12
CA ALA A 135 31.82 13.23 -2.77
C ALA A 135 30.85 12.37 -1.94
N LEU A 136 31.25 11.15 -1.55
CA LEU A 136 30.42 10.22 -0.79
C LEU A 136 30.01 10.82 0.57
N THR A 137 30.95 11.40 1.32
CA THR A 137 30.66 12.05 2.61
C THR A 137 29.76 13.27 2.44
N SER A 138 29.89 14.02 1.34
CA SER A 138 29.01 15.16 1.08
C SER A 138 27.59 14.72 0.75
N ILE A 139 27.41 13.66 -0.04
CA ILE A 139 26.11 13.04 -0.31
C ILE A 139 25.46 12.55 0.99
N GLU A 140 26.21 11.82 1.82
CA GLU A 140 25.72 11.30 3.11
C GLU A 140 25.24 12.44 4.02
N ARG A 141 26.04 13.49 4.14
CA ARG A 141 25.74 14.65 4.97
C ARG A 141 24.50 15.39 4.49
N ASP A 142 24.34 15.55 3.18
CA ASP A 142 23.16 16.18 2.59
C ASP A 142 21.89 15.35 2.86
N ASN A 143 22.00 14.02 2.78
CA ASN A 143 20.88 13.10 2.97
C ASN A 143 20.54 12.77 4.43
N LEU A 144 21.33 13.21 5.41
CA LEU A 144 21.21 12.78 6.81
C LEU A 144 19.87 13.15 7.47
N TRP A 145 19.31 14.33 7.17
CA TRP A 145 18.10 14.84 7.83
C TRP A 145 16.90 14.97 6.90
N ASN A 146 17.14 15.17 5.62
CA ASN A 146 16.09 15.27 4.61
C ASN A 146 16.56 14.50 3.36
N PRO A 147 16.36 13.17 3.32
CA PRO A 147 16.86 12.36 2.22
C PRO A 147 16.14 12.72 0.93
N HIS A 148 16.93 13.04 -0.10
CA HIS A 148 16.49 13.39 -1.44
C HIS A 148 17.02 12.41 -2.49
N LEU A 149 18.17 11.79 -2.21
CA LEU A 149 18.73 10.67 -2.94
C LEU A 149 18.51 9.39 -2.15
N PHE A 150 18.19 8.32 -2.86
CA PHE A 150 17.95 7.02 -2.30
C PHE A 150 18.68 5.95 -3.11
N GLN A 151 18.80 4.77 -2.51
CA GLN A 151 19.10 3.55 -3.24
C GLN A 151 17.82 2.74 -3.44
N HIS A 152 17.61 2.23 -4.66
CA HIS A 152 16.53 1.28 -4.96
C HIS A 152 17.06 0.21 -5.91
N ASP A 153 17.01 -1.06 -5.49
CA ASP A 153 17.54 -2.21 -6.24
C ASP A 153 19.00 -1.99 -6.71
N GLY A 154 19.81 -1.35 -5.85
CA GLY A 154 21.21 -1.06 -6.13
C GLY A 154 21.48 0.17 -7.01
N ASN A 155 20.44 0.87 -7.47
CA ASN A 155 20.58 2.05 -8.33
C ASN A 155 20.40 3.35 -7.52
N TRP A 156 21.04 4.42 -7.96
CA TRP A 156 20.75 5.77 -7.47
C TRP A 156 19.39 6.22 -7.98
N VAL A 157 18.50 6.59 -7.07
CA VAL A 157 17.16 7.08 -7.41
C VAL A 157 16.82 8.35 -6.66
N GLU A 158 15.89 9.10 -7.22
CA GLU A 158 15.22 10.20 -6.54
C GLU A 158 13.71 10.08 -6.71
N ILE A 159 12.98 10.87 -5.93
CA ILE A 159 11.53 10.97 -6.05
C ILE A 159 11.22 12.22 -6.85
N GLN A 160 10.53 12.04 -7.98
CA GLN A 160 10.04 13.15 -8.80
C GLN A 160 8.52 13.18 -8.78
N HIS A 161 7.97 14.39 -8.75
CA HIS A 161 6.55 14.64 -8.93
C HIS A 161 6.32 14.96 -10.41
N LEU A 162 5.67 14.03 -11.12
CA LEU A 162 5.54 14.07 -12.57
C LEU A 162 4.07 14.12 -13.01
N GLY A 163 3.83 14.75 -14.16
CA GLY A 163 2.51 14.87 -14.79
C GLY A 163 1.63 15.96 -14.20
N GLU A 164 0.41 16.09 -14.75
CA GLU A 164 -0.57 17.09 -14.31
C GLU A 164 -1.01 16.86 -12.85
N GLU A 165 -1.05 15.61 -12.41
CA GLU A 165 -1.43 15.22 -11.04
C GLU A 165 -0.26 15.26 -10.03
N GLN A 166 0.95 15.66 -10.46
CA GLN A 166 2.15 15.74 -9.60
C GLN A 166 2.41 14.44 -8.80
N ALA A 167 2.18 13.28 -9.44
CA ALA A 167 2.31 11.99 -8.80
C ALA A 167 3.78 11.68 -8.51
N ALA A 168 4.08 11.32 -7.26
CA ALA A 168 5.41 10.92 -6.84
C ALA A 168 5.82 9.58 -7.48
N ARG A 169 6.99 9.55 -8.13
CA ARG A 169 7.56 8.39 -8.81
C ARG A 169 9.02 8.20 -8.44
N ILE A 170 9.44 6.94 -8.36
CA ILE A 170 10.85 6.57 -8.25
C ILE A 170 11.47 6.73 -9.64
N VAL A 171 12.49 7.59 -9.75
CA VAL A 171 13.20 7.85 -11.00
C VAL A 171 14.66 7.42 -10.83
N ASN A 172 15.09 6.49 -11.67
CA ASN A 172 16.50 6.09 -11.73
C ASN A 172 17.32 7.24 -12.33
N LEU A 173 18.41 7.57 -11.66
CA LEU A 173 19.37 8.53 -12.17
C LEU A 173 20.32 7.83 -13.14
N ASP A 174 20.45 8.38 -14.35
CA ASP A 174 21.59 8.09 -15.19
C ASP A 174 22.83 8.84 -14.69
N ARG A 175 23.98 8.58 -15.32
CA ARG A 175 25.26 9.15 -14.90
C ARG A 175 25.27 10.68 -14.99
N ASP A 176 24.62 11.25 -16.00
CA ASP A 176 24.62 12.70 -16.25
C ASP A 176 23.71 13.43 -15.25
N THR A 177 22.53 12.88 -15.00
CA THR A 177 21.59 13.39 -13.98
C THR A 177 22.19 13.23 -12.59
N PHE A 178 22.85 12.10 -12.29
CA PHE A 178 23.60 11.92 -11.06
C PHE A 178 24.73 12.95 -10.92
N ALA A 179 25.48 13.21 -11.98
CA ALA A 179 26.54 14.23 -11.98
C ALA A 179 25.97 15.62 -11.67
N ALA A 180 24.81 15.96 -12.25
CA ALA A 180 24.13 17.22 -11.95
C ALA A 180 23.74 17.30 -10.47
N ARG A 181 23.18 16.22 -9.89
CA ARG A 181 22.84 16.15 -8.45
C ARG A 181 24.07 16.25 -7.56
N LEU A 182 25.13 15.53 -7.89
CA LEU A 182 26.40 15.58 -7.17
C LEU A 182 26.89 17.03 -7.07
N ASN A 183 26.93 17.75 -8.19
CA ASN A 183 27.37 19.15 -8.24
C ASN A 183 26.48 20.14 -7.47
N LEU A 184 25.24 19.78 -7.11
CA LEU A 184 24.40 20.60 -6.25
C LEU A 184 24.71 20.44 -4.76
N VAL A 185 25.18 19.25 -4.36
CA VAL A 185 25.44 18.90 -2.95
C VAL A 185 26.93 18.96 -2.57
N THR A 186 27.81 19.10 -3.57
CA THR A 186 29.26 19.24 -3.42
C THR A 186 29.74 20.55 -4.02
N SER A 187 30.86 21.07 -3.53
CA SER A 187 31.56 22.19 -4.17
C SER A 187 32.88 21.68 -4.72
N TRP A 188 33.19 21.97 -5.98
CA TRP A 188 34.47 21.61 -6.60
C TRP A 188 35.22 22.86 -6.99
N ARG A 189 36.54 22.85 -6.83
CA ARG A 189 37.39 24.01 -7.07
C ARG A 189 38.59 23.64 -7.91
N LYS A 190 39.06 24.57 -8.72
CA LYS A 190 40.35 24.48 -9.42
C LYS A 190 41.19 25.71 -9.08
N ARG A 191 42.45 25.51 -8.72
CA ARG A 191 43.36 26.63 -8.44
C ARG A 191 43.66 27.42 -9.71
N VAL A 192 43.72 28.74 -9.58
CA VAL A 192 43.95 29.69 -10.69
C VAL A 192 44.94 30.78 -10.28
N GLY A 193 45.66 31.33 -11.27
CA GLY A 193 46.57 32.45 -11.05
C GLY A 193 47.86 32.07 -10.32
N ASP A 194 48.28 32.89 -9.35
CA ASP A 194 49.52 32.75 -8.57
C ASP A 194 49.47 31.64 -7.49
N GLY A 195 48.38 30.86 -7.48
CA GLY A 195 48.18 29.77 -6.54
C GLY A 195 47.36 30.13 -5.30
N THR A 196 46.92 31.39 -5.14
CA THR A 196 46.12 31.80 -3.97
C THR A 196 44.61 31.82 -4.22
N ALA A 197 44.17 31.81 -5.48
CA ALA A 197 42.77 31.91 -5.87
C ALA A 197 42.19 30.58 -6.40
N PHE A 198 40.88 30.39 -6.19
CA PHE A 198 40.14 29.22 -6.67
C PHE A 198 38.96 29.62 -7.54
N ARG A 199 38.72 28.84 -8.60
CA ARG A 199 37.52 28.91 -9.43
C ARG A 199 36.60 27.74 -9.15
N SER A 200 35.29 27.99 -9.01
CA SER A 200 34.29 26.91 -8.96
C SER A 200 34.25 26.15 -10.27
N VAL A 201 34.20 24.83 -10.20
CA VAL A 201 34.16 23.91 -11.34
C VAL A 201 33.17 22.77 -11.08
N SER A 202 32.96 21.91 -12.07
CA SER A 202 32.17 20.68 -11.89
C SER A 202 33.04 19.53 -11.40
N ALA A 203 32.40 18.51 -10.83
CA ALA A 203 33.01 17.24 -10.48
C ALA A 203 33.80 16.63 -11.66
N PRO A 204 35.02 16.11 -11.43
CA PRO A 204 35.75 15.33 -12.43
C PRO A 204 34.94 14.11 -12.92
N LYS A 205 35.02 13.79 -14.22
CA LYS A 205 34.20 12.73 -14.84
C LYS A 205 34.50 11.33 -14.31
N ASP A 206 35.76 11.06 -13.99
CA ASP A 206 36.23 9.84 -13.37
C ASP A 206 35.68 9.70 -11.94
N VAL A 207 35.69 10.77 -11.14
CA VAL A 207 35.10 10.79 -9.79
C VAL A 207 33.59 10.53 -9.86
N VAL A 208 32.87 11.22 -10.76
CA VAL A 208 31.44 10.96 -11.01
C VAL A 208 31.22 9.48 -11.35
N SER A 209 32.03 8.91 -12.25
CA SER A 209 31.87 7.53 -12.70
C SER A 209 32.09 6.53 -11.56
N GLN A 210 33.10 6.76 -10.72
CA GLN A 210 33.43 5.90 -9.58
C GLN A 210 32.36 5.99 -8.47
N VAL A 211 31.92 7.20 -8.12
CA VAL A 211 30.89 7.42 -7.09
C VAL A 211 29.54 6.87 -7.56
N PHE A 212 29.19 7.07 -8.85
CA PHE A 212 27.97 6.51 -9.43
C PHE A 212 27.96 4.98 -9.37
N ALA A 213 29.08 4.35 -9.70
CA ALA A 213 29.25 2.89 -9.69
C ALA A 213 29.48 2.31 -8.28
N HIS A 214 29.57 3.13 -7.24
CA HIS A 214 29.84 2.68 -5.89
C HIS A 214 28.75 1.71 -5.40
N ALA A 215 29.17 0.54 -4.93
CA ALA A 215 28.26 -0.53 -4.53
C ALA A 215 27.47 -0.17 -3.26
N GLU A 216 28.17 0.36 -2.25
CA GLU A 216 27.58 0.80 -0.99
C GLU A 216 27.24 2.29 -1.07
N LYS A 217 26.01 2.64 -1.43
CA LYS A 217 25.63 4.04 -1.56
C LYS A 217 25.31 4.59 -0.17
N PRO A 218 25.87 5.75 0.25
CA PRO A 218 25.66 6.33 1.57
C PRO A 218 24.32 7.09 1.63
N VAL A 219 23.24 6.43 1.20
CA VAL A 219 21.88 6.97 1.16
C VAL A 219 20.90 5.89 1.61
N PRO A 220 19.74 6.26 2.15
CA PRO A 220 18.75 5.29 2.60
C PRO A 220 18.19 4.44 1.46
N GLU A 221 17.83 3.20 1.78
CA GLU A 221 17.10 2.31 0.87
C GLU A 221 15.63 2.76 0.75
N LEU A 222 15.18 3.02 -0.47
CA LEU A 222 13.78 3.28 -0.79
C LEU A 222 13.13 1.99 -1.28
N ARG A 223 12.15 1.48 -0.55
CA ARG A 223 11.39 0.27 -0.91
C ARG A 223 10.25 0.56 -1.87
N ALA A 224 9.49 1.63 -1.62
CA ALA A 224 8.36 2.06 -2.44
C ALA A 224 7.90 3.48 -2.07
N VAL A 225 7.17 4.10 -2.99
CA VAL A 225 6.38 5.33 -2.75
C VAL A 225 4.93 4.94 -2.51
N VAL A 226 4.32 5.46 -1.46
CA VAL A 226 2.93 5.18 -1.07
C VAL A 226 2.11 6.46 -0.95
N THR A 227 0.84 6.41 -1.33
CA THR A 227 -0.06 7.59 -1.37
C THR A 227 -1.21 7.51 -0.37
N ALA A 228 -1.20 6.50 0.50
CA ALA A 228 -2.07 6.34 1.65
C ALA A 228 -1.24 6.00 2.90
N PRO A 229 -1.69 6.38 4.11
CA PRO A 229 -1.05 5.98 5.35
C PRO A 229 -1.01 4.45 5.46
N MET A 230 0.05 3.94 6.08
CA MET A 230 0.24 2.49 6.21
C MET A 230 0.95 2.15 7.51
N PHE A 231 0.81 0.92 7.98
CA PHE A 231 1.54 0.41 9.12
C PHE A 231 2.83 -0.30 8.68
N THR A 232 3.90 -0.08 9.43
CA THR A 232 5.15 -0.84 9.30
C THR A 232 4.96 -2.28 9.79
N ALA A 233 5.96 -3.14 9.57
CA ALA A 233 5.95 -4.50 10.09
C ALA A 233 5.80 -4.57 11.62
N ASP A 234 6.28 -3.54 12.33
CA ASP A 234 6.26 -3.44 13.79
C ASP A 234 4.98 -2.75 14.33
N GLY A 235 4.04 -2.37 13.46
CA GLY A 235 2.79 -1.71 13.86
C GLY A 235 2.86 -0.20 14.06
N GLU A 236 3.94 0.45 13.61
CA GLU A 236 4.05 1.92 13.59
C GLU A 236 3.28 2.50 12.39
N LEU A 237 2.50 3.55 12.59
CA LEU A 237 1.73 4.21 11.53
C LEU A 237 2.56 5.27 10.81
N ILE A 238 2.79 5.08 9.52
CA ILE A 238 3.34 6.08 8.61
C ILE A 238 2.21 6.98 8.14
N ILE A 239 2.20 8.23 8.61
CA ILE A 239 1.19 9.25 8.24
C ILE A 239 1.79 10.65 8.01
N THR A 240 3.07 10.84 8.33
CA THR A 240 3.79 12.09 8.04
C THR A 240 4.41 12.01 6.65
N PRO A 241 4.12 12.96 5.72
CA PRO A 241 4.74 12.95 4.39
C PRO A 241 6.26 12.96 4.45
N GLY A 242 6.90 12.23 3.54
CA GLY A 242 8.35 12.07 3.47
C GLY A 242 8.83 10.64 3.69
N TYR A 243 10.14 10.50 3.85
CA TYR A 243 10.79 9.21 4.05
C TYR A 243 10.62 8.70 5.49
N HIS A 244 10.25 7.43 5.61
CA HIS A 244 10.24 6.68 6.87
C HIS A 244 11.42 5.70 6.90
N ASN A 245 12.02 5.49 8.08
CA ASN A 245 13.19 4.59 8.25
C ASN A 245 12.94 3.12 7.84
N SER A 246 11.66 2.73 7.71
CA SER A 246 11.22 1.43 7.20
C SER A 246 11.43 1.27 5.68
N GLY A 247 11.89 2.32 5.00
CA GLY A 247 12.17 2.37 3.57
C GLY A 247 11.00 2.88 2.72
N TYR A 248 9.86 3.24 3.31
CA TYR A 248 8.72 3.76 2.54
C TYR A 248 8.74 5.29 2.51
N TYR A 249 8.41 5.86 1.35
CA TYR A 249 8.21 7.30 1.23
C TYR A 249 6.72 7.58 1.08
N TYR A 250 6.14 8.29 2.04
CA TYR A 250 4.73 8.67 2.00
C TYR A 250 4.57 10.00 1.26
N ALA A 251 3.92 9.95 0.09
CA ALA A 251 3.62 11.08 -0.76
C ALA A 251 2.12 11.12 -1.05
N PRO A 252 1.28 11.58 -0.10
CA PRO A 252 -0.14 11.71 -0.35
C PRO A 252 -0.42 12.79 -1.43
N PRO A 253 -1.51 12.66 -2.20
CA PRO A 253 -1.97 13.74 -3.06
C PRO A 253 -2.38 14.96 -2.21
N ASP A 254 -2.28 16.14 -2.81
CA ASP A 254 -2.65 17.40 -2.18
C ASP A 254 -4.10 17.37 -1.66
N GLY A 255 -4.30 17.93 -0.47
CA GLY A 255 -5.62 18.02 0.16
C GLY A 255 -6.12 16.72 0.81
N LEU A 256 -5.38 15.61 0.74
CA LEU A 256 -5.75 14.39 1.47
C LEU A 256 -5.56 14.61 2.99
N ASN A 257 -6.68 14.59 3.72
CA ASN A 257 -6.67 14.60 5.17
C ASN A 257 -7.14 13.25 5.73
N VAL A 258 -6.24 12.50 6.37
CA VAL A 258 -6.55 11.24 7.05
C VAL A 258 -6.37 11.43 8.54
N SER A 259 -7.40 11.14 9.32
CA SER A 259 -7.32 11.20 10.78
C SER A 259 -6.61 9.95 11.30
N PRO A 260 -5.53 10.07 12.10
CA PRO A 260 -4.94 8.91 12.75
C PRO A 260 -5.94 8.32 13.75
N PRO A 261 -6.03 6.98 13.85
CA PRO A 261 -6.88 6.34 14.85
C PRO A 261 -6.36 6.63 16.26
N PRO A 262 -7.24 6.70 17.28
CA PRO A 262 -6.79 6.80 18.67
C PRO A 262 -6.07 5.51 19.09
N ARG A 263 -5.21 5.60 20.13
CA ARG A 263 -4.43 4.46 20.63
C ARG A 263 -5.29 3.28 21.11
N GLN A 264 -6.51 3.54 21.55
CA GLN A 264 -7.47 2.54 22.03
C GLN A 264 -8.76 2.72 21.23
N ILE A 265 -9.20 1.65 20.56
CA ILE A 265 -10.41 1.67 19.74
C ILE A 265 -11.63 1.24 20.56
N THR A 266 -12.68 2.07 20.56
CA THR A 266 -13.98 1.77 21.16
C THR A 266 -14.90 1.06 20.16
N GLU A 267 -15.98 0.44 20.64
CA GLU A 267 -16.96 -0.23 19.77
C GLU A 267 -17.70 0.78 18.89
N GLU A 268 -17.92 2.02 19.36
CA GLU A 268 -18.58 3.08 18.59
C GLU A 268 -17.74 3.48 17.37
N LEU A 269 -16.42 3.64 17.54
CA LEU A 269 -15.50 3.91 16.44
C LEU A 269 -15.43 2.74 15.47
N LEU A 270 -15.45 1.51 15.99
CA LEU A 270 -15.45 0.30 15.17
C LEU A 270 -16.75 0.19 14.35
N ALA A 271 -17.90 0.51 14.94
CA ALA A 271 -19.18 0.56 14.25
C ALA A 271 -19.19 1.64 13.16
N GLU A 272 -18.69 2.84 13.44
CA GLU A 272 -18.58 3.91 12.43
C GLU A 272 -17.67 3.52 11.27
N ALA A 273 -16.56 2.83 11.56
CA ALA A 273 -15.67 2.31 10.54
C ALA A 273 -16.37 1.29 9.64
N ARG A 274 -17.11 0.34 10.21
CA ARG A 274 -17.90 -0.65 9.45
C ARG A 274 -18.99 0.02 8.61
N GLU A 275 -19.70 1.00 9.16
CA GLU A 275 -20.72 1.77 8.41
C GLU A 275 -20.11 2.55 7.24
N THR A 276 -18.92 3.15 7.42
CA THR A 276 -18.25 3.89 6.35
C THR A 276 -17.84 2.96 5.19
N LEU A 277 -17.38 1.75 5.50
CA LEU A 277 -17.05 0.75 4.47
C LEU A 277 -18.30 0.19 3.79
N LEU A 278 -19.38 -0.03 4.56
CA LEU A 278 -20.68 -0.39 4.03
C LEU A 278 -21.20 0.68 3.06
N ASP A 279 -21.06 1.95 3.41
CA ASP A 279 -21.60 3.09 2.65
C ASP A 279 -21.11 3.16 1.19
N ILE A 280 -19.85 2.81 0.94
CA ILE A 280 -19.27 2.82 -0.42
C ILE A 280 -19.41 1.49 -1.16
N LEU A 281 -19.82 0.42 -0.46
CA LEU A 281 -19.90 -0.94 -1.01
C LEU A 281 -21.33 -1.49 -1.09
N CYS A 282 -22.31 -0.84 -0.46
CA CYS A 282 -23.65 -1.42 -0.23
C CYS A 282 -24.48 -1.68 -1.49
N ASP A 283 -24.09 -1.06 -2.61
CA ASP A 283 -24.80 -1.13 -3.89
C ASP A 283 -24.25 -2.13 -4.86
N PHE A 284 -23.12 -2.75 -4.53
CA PHE A 284 -22.60 -3.84 -5.32
C PHE A 284 -23.28 -5.12 -4.83
N GLU A 285 -24.06 -5.76 -5.70
CA GLU A 285 -24.79 -7.01 -5.43
C GLU A 285 -23.81 -8.21 -5.32
N MET A 286 -22.95 -8.11 -4.31
CA MET A 286 -21.87 -9.03 -4.00
C MET A 286 -22.44 -10.36 -3.52
N ASP A 287 -22.03 -11.46 -4.14
CA ASP A 287 -22.59 -12.79 -3.92
C ASP A 287 -24.13 -12.87 -4.09
N GLY A 288 -24.73 -11.92 -4.84
CA GLY A 288 -26.17 -11.85 -5.11
C GLY A 288 -27.01 -11.25 -3.99
N VAL A 289 -26.37 -10.54 -3.06
CA VAL A 289 -27.01 -9.99 -1.86
C VAL A 289 -27.49 -8.58 -2.11
N SER A 290 -28.74 -8.30 -1.75
CA SER A 290 -29.32 -6.95 -1.88
C SER A 290 -28.72 -5.97 -0.85
N ARG A 291 -28.81 -4.65 -1.13
CA ARG A 291 -28.40 -3.60 -0.18
C ARG A 291 -28.98 -3.84 1.21
N VAL A 292 -30.29 -4.08 1.30
CA VAL A 292 -31.00 -4.23 2.58
C VAL A 292 -30.47 -5.42 3.38
N GLU A 293 -30.20 -6.54 2.71
CA GLU A 293 -29.65 -7.73 3.35
C GLU A 293 -28.20 -7.52 3.79
N LEU A 294 -27.40 -6.86 2.98
CA LEU A 294 -26.01 -6.52 3.30
C LEU A 294 -25.95 -5.56 4.51
N GLU A 295 -26.77 -4.51 4.54
CA GLU A 295 -26.85 -3.59 5.67
C GLU A 295 -27.25 -4.32 6.96
N LYS A 296 -28.27 -5.19 6.90
CA LYS A 296 -28.68 -6.04 8.03
C LYS A 296 -27.56 -6.98 8.47
N ALA A 297 -26.82 -7.55 7.53
CA ALA A 297 -25.72 -8.46 7.82
C ALA A 297 -24.57 -7.73 8.50
N VAL A 298 -24.13 -6.56 8.00
CA VAL A 298 -22.99 -5.80 8.55
C VAL A 298 -23.30 -5.20 9.92
N ARG A 299 -24.51 -4.67 10.12
CA ARG A 299 -24.95 -4.05 11.40
C ARG A 299 -25.19 -5.02 12.53
N ARG A 300 -25.25 -6.32 12.24
CA ARG A 300 -25.53 -7.35 13.24
C ARG A 300 -24.36 -7.49 14.22
N SER A 301 -24.66 -7.57 15.51
CA SER A 301 -23.67 -7.75 16.59
C SER A 301 -23.47 -9.21 17.02
N THR A 302 -24.23 -10.15 16.47
CA THR A 302 -24.18 -11.58 16.86
C THR A 302 -23.33 -12.42 15.90
N ARG A 303 -22.52 -13.32 16.46
CA ARG A 303 -21.65 -14.22 15.68
C ARG A 303 -22.48 -15.20 14.85
N VAL A 304 -22.23 -15.22 13.55
CA VAL A 304 -22.73 -16.23 12.61
C VAL A 304 -21.52 -16.81 11.88
N LYS A 305 -21.44 -18.13 11.79
CA LYS A 305 -20.23 -18.82 11.27
C LYS A 305 -20.31 -19.24 9.80
N LYS A 306 -21.50 -19.24 9.20
CA LYS A 306 -21.72 -19.84 7.88
C LYS A 306 -22.36 -18.85 6.90
N TRP A 307 -21.78 -18.77 5.71
CA TRP A 307 -22.38 -18.19 4.52
C TRP A 307 -23.15 -19.28 3.76
N GLY A 308 -24.32 -18.96 3.18
CA GLY A 308 -25.11 -19.94 2.41
C GLY A 308 -26.52 -19.45 2.06
N THR A 309 -27.24 -20.24 1.27
CA THR A 309 -28.61 -19.97 0.83
C THR A 309 -29.63 -20.48 1.87
N GLY A 310 -30.51 -19.60 2.38
CA GLY A 310 -31.57 -19.93 3.32
C GLY A 310 -32.07 -18.72 4.13
N GLU A 311 -33.31 -18.75 4.62
CA GLU A 311 -33.90 -17.62 5.37
C GLU A 311 -33.17 -17.33 6.69
N GLY A 312 -32.79 -16.05 6.87
CA GLY A 312 -32.68 -15.39 8.18
C GLY A 312 -31.32 -15.38 8.91
N LYS A 313 -30.27 -16.11 8.48
CA LYS A 313 -29.03 -16.24 9.29
C LYS A 313 -27.74 -16.40 8.49
N THR A 314 -27.51 -15.55 7.49
CA THR A 314 -26.24 -15.55 6.76
C THR A 314 -25.23 -14.59 7.42
N ALA A 315 -23.95 -14.97 7.40
CA ALA A 315 -22.84 -14.08 7.75
C ALA A 315 -22.74 -12.91 6.74
N VAL A 316 -21.84 -11.94 6.97
CA VAL A 316 -21.53 -10.91 5.96
C VAL A 316 -21.10 -11.61 4.66
N PRO A 317 -21.43 -11.12 3.45
CA PRO A 317 -21.06 -11.80 2.21
C PRO A 317 -19.52 -11.90 2.05
N PRO A 318 -18.98 -13.06 1.64
CA PRO A 318 -17.53 -13.24 1.47
C PRO A 318 -16.90 -12.24 0.51
N SER A 319 -17.62 -11.82 -0.53
CA SER A 319 -17.16 -10.85 -1.52
C SER A 319 -17.04 -9.43 -0.94
N PHE A 320 -17.96 -9.03 -0.04
CA PHE A 320 -17.83 -7.77 0.72
C PHE A 320 -16.56 -7.77 1.57
N LEU A 321 -16.32 -8.86 2.31
CA LEU A 321 -15.11 -8.98 3.13
C LEU A 321 -13.84 -9.06 2.27
N SER A 322 -13.92 -9.57 1.04
CA SER A 322 -12.80 -9.59 0.10
C SER A 322 -12.46 -8.20 -0.44
N ALA A 323 -13.47 -7.35 -0.69
CA ALA A 323 -13.27 -5.94 -1.03
C ALA A 323 -12.57 -5.17 0.11
N VAL A 324 -13.09 -5.32 1.34
CA VAL A 324 -12.49 -4.70 2.54
C VAL A 324 -11.07 -5.24 2.78
N GLY A 325 -10.88 -6.57 2.67
CA GLY A 325 -9.58 -7.22 2.84
C GLY A 325 -8.53 -6.71 1.87
N PHE A 326 -8.89 -6.50 0.59
CA PHE A 326 -7.98 -5.92 -0.41
C PHE A 326 -7.59 -4.47 -0.09
N MET A 327 -8.54 -3.65 0.37
CA MET A 327 -8.23 -2.28 0.80
C MET A 327 -7.36 -2.24 2.07
N LEU A 328 -7.61 -3.14 3.03
CA LEU A 328 -6.78 -3.32 4.23
C LEU A 328 -5.36 -3.74 3.86
N GLU A 329 -5.20 -4.69 2.93
CA GLU A 329 -3.90 -5.20 2.50
C GLU A 329 -2.93 -4.10 2.10
N GLN A 330 -3.41 -3.04 1.44
CA GLN A 330 -2.55 -1.93 1.02
C GLN A 330 -1.94 -1.17 2.20
N ILE A 331 -2.72 -0.98 3.25
CA ILE A 331 -2.29 -0.21 4.43
C ILE A 331 -1.52 -1.09 5.43
N VAL A 332 -1.51 -2.42 5.25
CA VAL A 332 -0.74 -3.36 6.11
C VAL A 332 0.25 -4.22 5.33
N ARG A 333 0.53 -3.91 4.06
CA ARG A 333 1.42 -4.72 3.20
C ARG A 333 2.76 -5.09 3.86
N PRO A 334 3.43 -4.22 4.66
CA PRO A 334 4.69 -4.55 5.35
C PRO A 334 4.54 -5.56 6.49
N MET A 335 3.34 -5.70 7.06
CA MET A 335 3.04 -6.72 8.08
C MET A 335 2.89 -8.12 7.50
N ILE A 336 2.76 -8.23 6.17
CA ILE A 336 2.57 -9.48 5.46
C ILE A 336 3.92 -9.94 4.90
N ASP A 337 4.61 -10.79 5.65
CA ASP A 337 5.80 -11.48 5.14
C ASP A 337 5.42 -12.56 4.13
N GLY A 338 5.77 -12.36 2.87
CA GLY A 338 5.46 -13.27 1.76
C GLY A 338 4.47 -12.73 0.71
N PRO A 339 3.93 -13.61 -0.13
CA PRO A 339 3.00 -13.25 -1.20
C PRO A 339 1.60 -12.92 -0.68
N VAL A 340 0.85 -12.20 -1.50
CA VAL A 340 -0.55 -11.82 -1.26
C VAL A 340 -1.42 -12.45 -2.36
N MET A 341 -2.63 -12.88 -2.02
CA MET A 341 -3.52 -13.47 -3.03
C MET A 341 -4.11 -12.37 -3.91
N PRO A 342 -4.05 -12.49 -5.25
CA PRO A 342 -4.77 -11.58 -6.13
C PRO A 342 -6.29 -11.62 -5.87
N LEU A 343 -6.92 -10.46 -5.90
CA LEU A 343 -8.37 -10.34 -5.84
C LEU A 343 -8.95 -10.41 -7.26
N LEU A 344 -9.74 -11.45 -7.54
CA LEU A 344 -10.56 -11.55 -8.74
C LEU A 344 -11.95 -10.98 -8.49
N ILE A 345 -12.27 -9.85 -9.11
CA ILE A 345 -13.64 -9.38 -9.33
C ILE A 345 -14.21 -10.13 -10.55
N SER A 346 -14.99 -11.16 -10.27
CA SER A 346 -15.73 -11.91 -11.29
C SER A 346 -17.17 -11.44 -11.32
N LYS A 347 -17.60 -10.86 -12.44
CA LYS A 347 -19.01 -10.55 -12.70
C LYS A 347 -19.67 -11.64 -13.52
N THR A 348 -20.98 -11.82 -13.36
CA THR A 348 -21.81 -12.79 -14.10
C THR A 348 -22.57 -12.19 -15.28
N ALA A 349 -22.51 -10.86 -15.44
CA ALA A 349 -23.07 -10.14 -16.57
C ALA A 349 -22.16 -8.97 -16.94
N ARG A 350 -22.20 -8.56 -18.21
CA ARG A 350 -21.56 -7.32 -18.66
C ARG A 350 -22.18 -6.13 -17.91
N ARG A 351 -21.40 -5.06 -17.77
CA ARG A 351 -21.83 -3.80 -17.12
C ARG A 351 -22.40 -3.92 -15.68
N ALA A 352 -22.17 -5.06 -15.00
CA ALA A 352 -22.51 -5.28 -13.59
C ALA A 352 -21.75 -4.44 -12.54
N GLY A 353 -21.05 -3.36 -12.95
CA GLY A 353 -20.33 -2.48 -12.02
C GLY A 353 -18.94 -2.96 -11.56
N GLY A 354 -18.39 -4.06 -12.10
CA GLY A 354 -17.07 -4.58 -11.69
C GLY A 354 -15.90 -3.61 -11.87
N GLY A 355 -15.86 -2.89 -13.00
CA GLY A 355 -14.85 -1.85 -13.23
C GLY A 355 -15.04 -0.63 -12.31
N LEU A 356 -16.30 -0.27 -12.00
CA LEU A 356 -16.61 0.79 -11.04
C LEU A 356 -16.14 0.42 -9.63
N LEU A 357 -16.41 -0.80 -9.18
CA LEU A 357 -15.94 -1.31 -7.88
C LEU A 357 -14.41 -1.27 -7.78
N ALA A 358 -13.71 -1.77 -8.82
CA ALA A 358 -12.26 -1.69 -8.90
C ALA A 358 -11.78 -0.24 -8.81
N SER A 359 -12.38 0.67 -9.59
CA SER A 359 -12.06 2.10 -9.59
C SER A 359 -12.23 2.74 -8.21
N VAL A 360 -13.34 2.46 -7.52
CA VAL A 360 -13.61 2.96 -6.16
C VAL A 360 -12.54 2.47 -5.18
N MET A 361 -12.26 1.16 -5.15
CA MET A 361 -11.24 0.61 -4.26
C MET A 361 -9.87 1.25 -4.55
N LEU A 362 -9.44 1.28 -5.82
CA LEU A 362 -8.17 1.86 -6.24
C LEU A 362 -8.07 3.36 -5.93
N THR A 363 -9.17 4.10 -6.06
CA THR A 363 -9.24 5.53 -5.69
C THR A 363 -9.07 5.70 -4.18
N VAL A 364 -9.69 4.86 -3.36
CA VAL A 364 -9.51 4.89 -1.90
C VAL A 364 -8.04 4.66 -1.54
N ILE A 365 -7.42 3.59 -2.03
CA ILE A 365 -6.06 3.21 -1.62
C ILE A 365 -4.95 4.04 -2.28
N ARG A 366 -5.10 4.46 -3.54
CA ARG A 366 -4.03 5.15 -4.31
C ARG A 366 -4.34 6.59 -4.66
N GLY A 367 -5.60 7.00 -4.60
CA GLY A 367 -6.07 8.28 -5.15
C GLY A 367 -6.41 8.22 -6.64
N THR A 368 -6.01 7.15 -7.34
CA THR A 368 -6.20 6.99 -8.80
C THR A 368 -6.60 5.58 -9.20
N ALA A 369 -7.43 5.48 -10.23
CA ALA A 369 -8.09 4.24 -10.69
C ALA A 369 -7.38 3.53 -11.86
N GLY A 370 -6.06 3.69 -12.02
CA GLY A 370 -5.34 3.11 -13.16
C GLY A 370 -5.41 1.58 -13.24
N MET A 371 -5.91 1.05 -14.36
CA MET A 371 -5.97 -0.36 -14.73
C MET A 371 -5.41 -0.57 -16.13
N ARG A 372 -4.96 -1.79 -16.46
CA ARG A 372 -4.36 -2.12 -17.77
C ARG A 372 -4.94 -3.42 -18.33
N PRO A 373 -4.99 -3.63 -19.66
CA PRO A 373 -5.34 -4.94 -20.19
C PRO A 373 -4.27 -5.98 -19.84
N LEU A 374 -4.67 -7.24 -19.70
CA LEU A 374 -3.73 -8.34 -19.56
C LEU A 374 -3.16 -8.71 -20.94
N ALA A 375 -1.83 -8.75 -21.06
CA ALA A 375 -1.17 -9.13 -22.31
C ALA A 375 -1.56 -10.56 -22.76
N LYS A 376 -1.75 -10.72 -24.07
CA LYS A 376 -2.29 -11.96 -24.67
C LYS A 376 -1.25 -13.08 -24.68
N ASN A 377 0.00 -12.74 -24.97
CA ASN A 377 1.10 -13.71 -25.13
C ASN A 377 2.03 -13.70 -23.92
N GLU A 378 2.64 -14.85 -23.62
CA GLU A 378 3.43 -15.03 -22.40
C GLU A 378 4.68 -14.13 -22.35
N ASP A 379 5.40 -14.01 -23.47
CA ASP A 379 6.56 -13.12 -23.54
C ASP A 379 6.19 -11.65 -23.34
N GLU A 380 5.10 -11.19 -23.96
CA GLU A 380 4.61 -9.83 -23.76
C GLU A 380 4.17 -9.59 -22.31
N ARG A 381 3.52 -10.59 -21.71
CA ARG A 381 3.08 -10.56 -20.31
C ARG A 381 4.25 -10.46 -19.35
N ARG A 382 5.28 -11.28 -19.54
CA ARG A 382 6.53 -11.26 -18.79
C ARG A 382 7.19 -9.87 -18.82
N LYS A 383 7.30 -9.27 -20.02
CA LYS A 383 7.84 -7.91 -20.19
C LYS A 383 6.98 -6.84 -19.49
N ALA A 384 5.66 -6.93 -19.64
CA ALA A 384 4.73 -5.97 -19.04
C ALA A 384 4.74 -6.05 -17.49
N ILE A 385 4.85 -7.25 -16.92
CA ILE A 385 4.98 -7.46 -15.47
C ILE A 385 6.31 -6.91 -14.97
N LEU A 386 7.42 -7.22 -15.63
CA LEU A 386 8.74 -6.71 -15.24
C LEU A 386 8.76 -5.17 -15.23
N ALA A 387 8.21 -4.54 -16.28
CA ALA A 387 8.07 -3.08 -16.34
C ALA A 387 7.19 -2.53 -15.20
N ALA A 388 6.08 -3.21 -14.88
CA ALA A 388 5.19 -2.81 -13.79
C ALA A 388 5.88 -2.89 -12.42
N LEU A 389 6.60 -3.97 -12.14
CA LEU A 389 7.35 -4.15 -10.89
C LEU A 389 8.45 -3.11 -10.74
N ARG A 390 9.21 -2.83 -11.81
CA ARG A 390 10.27 -1.80 -11.83
C ARG A 390 9.76 -0.39 -11.55
N SER A 391 8.50 -0.10 -11.88
CA SER A 391 7.91 1.21 -11.58
C SER A 391 7.61 1.42 -10.09
N GLY A 392 7.76 0.38 -9.25
CA GLY A 392 7.42 0.43 -7.83
C GLY A 392 5.90 0.52 -7.57
N SER A 393 5.08 0.12 -8.54
CA SER A 393 3.61 0.18 -8.42
C SER A 393 3.11 -0.66 -7.23
N SER A 394 2.41 -0.04 -6.28
CA SER A 394 1.84 -0.75 -5.12
C SER A 394 0.72 -1.72 -5.51
N VAL A 395 -0.03 -1.42 -6.58
CA VAL A 395 -1.06 -2.32 -7.12
C VAL A 395 -0.93 -2.42 -8.63
N ILE A 396 -0.94 -3.65 -9.13
CA ILE A 396 -1.05 -3.96 -10.55
C ILE A 396 -2.47 -4.48 -10.78
N ALA A 397 -3.29 -3.65 -11.43
CA ALA A 397 -4.69 -3.94 -11.69
C ALA A 397 -4.92 -4.22 -13.18
N TRP A 398 -5.53 -5.36 -13.48
CA TRP A 398 -5.91 -5.78 -14.82
C TRP A 398 -7.42 -5.78 -15.00
N ASP A 399 -7.89 -5.13 -16.06
CA ASP A 399 -9.29 -5.12 -16.47
C ASP A 399 -9.47 -5.79 -17.84
N ASN A 400 -10.71 -6.13 -18.17
CA ASN A 400 -11.10 -6.82 -19.40
C ASN A 400 -10.34 -8.14 -19.60
N LEU A 401 -10.28 -8.95 -18.55
CA LEU A 401 -9.73 -10.30 -18.66
C LEU A 401 -10.51 -11.12 -19.72
N PRO A 402 -9.83 -11.98 -20.48
CA PRO A 402 -10.46 -12.77 -21.53
C PRO A 402 -11.53 -13.72 -20.96
N THR A 403 -12.65 -13.86 -21.67
CA THR A 403 -13.81 -14.67 -21.27
C THR A 403 -13.84 -16.04 -21.95
N GLY A 404 -13.43 -16.11 -23.23
CA GLY A 404 -13.51 -17.33 -24.05
C GLY A 404 -12.26 -18.23 -24.05
N ARG A 405 -11.13 -17.76 -23.49
CA ARG A 405 -9.86 -18.51 -23.45
C ARG A 405 -9.35 -18.62 -22.03
N THR A 406 -9.03 -19.84 -21.62
CA THR A 406 -8.38 -20.12 -20.34
C THR A 406 -7.09 -19.32 -20.21
N ILE A 407 -7.01 -18.50 -19.16
CA ILE A 407 -5.80 -17.83 -18.71
C ILE A 407 -4.97 -18.90 -18.01
N ASP A 408 -3.95 -19.37 -18.73
CA ASP A 408 -2.93 -20.25 -18.21
C ASP A 408 -1.57 -19.57 -18.42
N SER A 409 -0.83 -19.41 -17.33
CA SER A 409 0.31 -18.50 -17.27
C SER A 409 1.26 -18.90 -16.15
N PRO A 410 2.33 -19.65 -16.48
CA PRO A 410 3.41 -19.92 -15.55
C PRO A 410 3.98 -18.63 -14.95
N THR A 411 4.06 -17.56 -15.75
CA THR A 411 4.52 -16.23 -15.29
C THR A 411 3.65 -15.67 -14.17
N LEU A 412 2.32 -15.71 -14.31
CA LEU A 412 1.41 -15.25 -13.25
C LEU A 412 1.47 -16.19 -12.04
N ALA A 413 1.58 -17.50 -12.26
CA ALA A 413 1.67 -18.46 -11.18
C ALA A 413 2.88 -18.18 -10.27
N THR A 414 4.06 -17.94 -10.87
CA THR A 414 5.29 -17.54 -10.15
C THR A 414 5.14 -16.17 -9.49
N LEU A 415 4.61 -15.17 -10.21
CA LEU A 415 4.41 -13.81 -9.70
C LEU A 415 3.57 -13.80 -8.42
N PHE A 416 2.54 -14.65 -8.36
CA PHE A 416 1.60 -14.69 -7.23
C PHE A 416 2.11 -15.51 -6.04
N THR A 417 3.16 -16.34 -6.16
CA THR A 417 3.57 -17.25 -5.07
C THR A 417 4.99 -17.15 -4.57
N GLU A 418 5.96 -16.69 -5.37
CA GLU A 418 7.37 -16.79 -4.99
C GLU A 418 7.87 -15.61 -4.14
N GLY A 419 7.16 -14.48 -4.12
CA GLY A 419 7.56 -13.27 -3.37
C GLY A 419 8.79 -12.54 -3.94
N VAL A 420 9.54 -13.19 -4.83
CA VAL A 420 10.62 -12.63 -5.65
C VAL A 420 10.39 -13.05 -7.09
N TYR A 421 10.43 -12.10 -8.00
CA TYR A 421 10.30 -12.31 -9.43
C TYR A 421 11.68 -12.19 -10.08
N ILE A 422 12.15 -13.27 -10.71
CA ILE A 422 13.44 -13.33 -11.37
C ILE A 422 13.22 -13.41 -12.88
N ASP A 423 13.83 -12.50 -13.62
CA ASP A 423 13.76 -12.52 -15.08
C ASP A 423 14.99 -11.86 -15.73
N ARG A 424 15.21 -12.15 -17.02
CA ARG A 424 16.29 -11.58 -17.84
C ARG A 424 15.86 -10.25 -18.44
N GLU A 425 16.72 -9.24 -18.30
CA GLU A 425 16.49 -7.93 -18.92
C GLU A 425 16.52 -8.02 -20.45
N LEU A 426 15.64 -7.30 -21.14
CA LEU A 426 15.60 -7.33 -22.61
C LEU A 426 16.84 -6.67 -23.20
N GLY A 427 17.52 -7.39 -24.10
CA GLY A 427 18.68 -6.86 -24.82
C GLY A 427 19.99 -6.87 -24.01
N VAL A 428 20.00 -7.41 -22.78
CA VAL A 428 21.19 -7.55 -21.94
C VAL A 428 21.19 -8.93 -21.27
N SER A 429 22.34 -9.60 -21.19
CA SER A 429 22.48 -10.94 -20.58
C SER A 429 22.52 -10.93 -19.04
N THR A 430 21.76 -10.05 -18.39
CA THR A 430 21.78 -9.87 -16.94
C THR A 430 20.43 -10.28 -16.35
N GLU A 431 20.46 -11.22 -15.40
CA GLU A 431 19.28 -11.61 -14.61
C GLU A 431 19.06 -10.60 -13.48
N ARG A 432 17.79 -10.20 -13.30
CA ARG A 432 17.35 -9.30 -12.25
C ARG A 432 16.39 -10.03 -11.33
N SER A 433 16.52 -9.76 -10.04
CA SER A 433 15.68 -10.30 -8.99
C SER A 433 14.95 -9.12 -8.33
N ILE A 434 13.62 -9.08 -8.45
CA ILE A 434 12.79 -8.00 -7.90
C ILE A 434 11.86 -8.59 -6.84
N ARG A 435 11.86 -8.03 -5.64
CA ARG A 435 10.91 -8.44 -4.59
C ARG A 435 9.49 -7.98 -4.95
N VAL A 436 8.55 -8.91 -4.96
CA VAL A 436 7.14 -8.64 -5.28
C VAL A 436 6.43 -8.05 -4.07
N ARG A 437 6.35 -6.71 -4.06
CA ARG A 437 5.59 -5.97 -3.03
C ARG A 437 4.22 -5.51 -3.52
N SER A 438 3.96 -5.59 -4.82
CA SER A 438 2.70 -5.21 -5.43
C SER A 438 1.57 -6.17 -5.06
N SER A 439 0.37 -5.63 -4.94
CA SER A 439 -0.89 -6.39 -4.89
C SER A 439 -1.52 -6.47 -6.26
N PHE A 440 -2.43 -7.43 -6.44
CA PHE A 440 -2.99 -7.75 -7.75
C PHE A 440 -4.51 -7.68 -7.73
N LEU A 441 -5.07 -6.90 -8.65
CA LEU A 441 -6.51 -6.81 -8.86
C LEU A 441 -6.82 -7.30 -10.28
N LEU A 442 -7.80 -8.18 -10.40
CA LEU A 442 -8.17 -8.85 -11.63
C LEU A 442 -9.67 -8.62 -11.84
N VAL A 443 -10.08 -8.10 -13.00
CA VAL A 443 -11.50 -7.82 -13.29
C VAL A 443 -11.90 -8.49 -14.60
N GLY A 444 -12.96 -9.29 -14.57
CA GLY A 444 -13.43 -10.01 -15.75
C GLY A 444 -14.86 -10.50 -15.63
N ASN A 445 -15.50 -10.79 -16.77
CA ASN A 445 -16.77 -11.50 -16.82
C ASN A 445 -16.49 -13.01 -16.77
N ARG A 446 -16.62 -13.62 -15.59
CA ARG A 446 -16.35 -15.07 -15.38
C ARG A 446 -15.09 -15.60 -16.11
N PRO A 447 -13.92 -14.94 -15.94
CA PRO A 447 -12.73 -15.28 -16.71
C PRO A 447 -12.24 -16.70 -16.35
N PRO A 448 -12.04 -17.60 -17.32
CA PRO A 448 -11.55 -18.94 -17.06
C PRO A 448 -10.06 -18.90 -16.73
N PHE A 449 -9.66 -19.49 -15.61
CA PHE A 449 -8.26 -19.68 -15.21
C PHE A 449 -7.89 -21.17 -15.22
N SER A 450 -6.60 -21.49 -15.33
CA SER A 450 -6.12 -22.87 -15.12
C SER A 450 -6.27 -23.30 -13.66
N ASP A 451 -6.33 -24.61 -13.41
CA ASP A 451 -6.45 -25.18 -12.06
C ASP A 451 -5.34 -24.71 -11.12
N GLU A 452 -4.16 -24.44 -11.68
CA GLU A 452 -3.03 -23.88 -10.95
C GLU A 452 -3.32 -22.44 -10.48
N LEU A 453 -3.77 -21.56 -11.38
CA LEU A 453 -4.02 -20.16 -11.05
C LEU A 453 -5.23 -20.01 -10.12
N VAL A 454 -6.30 -20.78 -10.33
CA VAL A 454 -7.50 -20.79 -9.48
C VAL A 454 -7.14 -20.97 -8.00
N GLN A 455 -6.14 -21.79 -7.69
CA GLN A 455 -5.70 -22.02 -6.31
C GLN A 455 -4.99 -20.83 -5.66
N ARG A 456 -4.62 -19.79 -6.41
CA ARG A 456 -3.90 -18.61 -5.90
C ARG A 456 -4.79 -17.39 -5.74
N LEU A 457 -6.05 -17.44 -6.19
CA LEU A 457 -6.96 -16.30 -6.24
C LEU A 457 -7.89 -16.22 -5.01
N SER A 458 -8.23 -14.98 -4.64
CA SER A 458 -9.40 -14.63 -3.85
C SER A 458 -10.56 -14.27 -4.78
N LEU A 459 -11.79 -14.64 -4.41
CA LEU A 459 -12.97 -14.34 -5.21
C LEU A 459 -13.82 -13.22 -4.58
N LEU A 460 -14.09 -12.20 -5.38
CA LEU A 460 -15.20 -11.27 -5.22
C LEU A 460 -16.15 -11.48 -6.40
N GLU A 461 -17.31 -12.07 -6.13
CA GLU A 461 -18.35 -12.34 -7.11
C GLU A 461 -19.37 -11.19 -7.11
N LEU A 462 -19.60 -10.60 -8.28
CA LEU A 462 -20.71 -9.69 -8.54
C LEU A 462 -21.79 -10.43 -9.31
N LEU A 463 -22.95 -10.61 -8.66
CA LEU A 463 -24.07 -11.36 -9.21
C LEU A 463 -25.30 -10.45 -9.22
N PRO A 464 -25.55 -9.74 -10.34
CA PRO A 464 -26.70 -8.84 -10.42
C PRO A 464 -28.03 -9.55 -10.17
N GLN A 465 -28.94 -8.90 -9.45
CA GLN A 465 -30.30 -9.39 -9.22
C GLN A 465 -31.30 -8.88 -10.28
N THR A 466 -30.79 -8.55 -11.47
CA THR A 466 -31.57 -8.13 -12.64
C THR A 466 -30.89 -8.60 -13.93
N ALA A 467 -31.67 -8.77 -15.00
CA ALA A 467 -31.16 -9.10 -16.34
C ALA A 467 -30.41 -7.93 -17.00
N SER A 468 -30.73 -6.69 -16.62
CA SER A 468 -30.16 -5.46 -17.20
C SER A 468 -29.48 -4.62 -16.13
N PRO A 469 -28.30 -5.02 -15.61
CA PRO A 469 -27.64 -4.33 -14.50
C PRO A 469 -27.25 -2.88 -14.81
N GLU A 470 -27.02 -2.53 -16.08
CA GLU A 470 -26.66 -1.18 -16.51
C GLU A 470 -27.78 -0.15 -16.34
N THR A 471 -29.04 -0.60 -16.24
CA THR A 471 -30.19 0.30 -16.06
C THR A 471 -30.57 0.47 -14.58
N ARG A 472 -29.80 -0.10 -13.65
CA ARG A 472 -30.12 -0.04 -12.22
C ARG A 472 -30.00 1.39 -11.68
N THR A 473 -31.08 1.86 -11.08
CA THR A 473 -31.19 3.18 -10.44
C THR A 473 -31.17 3.07 -8.91
N GLY A 474 -31.26 4.21 -8.23
CA GLY A 474 -31.43 4.27 -6.78
C GLY A 474 -30.17 3.96 -5.97
N TRP A 475 -28.98 4.15 -6.55
CA TRP A 475 -27.71 4.10 -5.82
C TRP A 475 -27.74 5.04 -4.62
N LYS A 476 -27.09 4.66 -3.53
CA LYS A 476 -27.01 5.49 -2.33
C LYS A 476 -26.28 6.81 -2.63
N HIS A 477 -25.30 6.73 -3.52
CA HIS A 477 -24.54 7.86 -4.04
C HIS A 477 -24.63 7.85 -5.56
N ASP A 478 -25.36 8.80 -6.14
CA ASP A 478 -25.56 8.90 -7.60
C ASP A 478 -24.22 9.00 -8.35
N ASP A 479 -23.26 9.76 -7.80
CA ASP A 479 -21.86 9.77 -8.25
C ASP A 479 -20.94 9.19 -7.17
N LEU A 480 -20.94 7.86 -7.08
CA LEU A 480 -20.08 7.12 -6.16
C LEU A 480 -18.59 7.40 -6.37
N SER A 481 -18.14 7.69 -7.59
CA SER A 481 -16.73 7.95 -7.88
C SER A 481 -16.28 9.27 -7.25
N THR A 482 -17.09 10.31 -7.40
CA THR A 482 -16.85 11.60 -6.75
C THR A 482 -16.98 11.50 -5.25
N TYR A 483 -18.03 10.82 -4.75
CA TYR A 483 -18.19 10.59 -3.31
C TYR A 483 -16.98 9.89 -2.70
N ALA A 484 -16.46 8.84 -3.32
CA ALA A 484 -15.29 8.11 -2.85
C ALA A 484 -14.02 8.97 -2.83
N ARG A 485 -13.85 9.87 -3.82
CA ARG A 485 -12.71 10.80 -3.87
C ARG A 485 -12.79 11.85 -2.75
N GLU A 486 -13.95 12.47 -2.57
CA GLU A 486 -14.19 13.50 -1.56
C GLU A 486 -14.12 12.94 -0.12
N ASN A 487 -14.57 11.70 0.07
CA ASN A 487 -14.57 11.03 1.36
C ASN A 487 -13.37 10.10 1.57
N ARG A 488 -12.37 10.12 0.67
CA ARG A 488 -11.19 9.23 0.70
C ARG A 488 -10.51 9.23 2.06
N GLY A 489 -10.32 10.43 2.64
CA GLY A 489 -9.69 10.59 3.95
C GLY A 489 -10.45 9.86 5.07
N ARG A 490 -11.78 9.96 5.07
CA ARG A 490 -12.66 9.30 6.03
C ARG A 490 -12.61 7.79 5.88
N ILE A 491 -12.68 7.28 4.65
CA ILE A 491 -12.63 5.85 4.34
C ILE A 491 -11.28 5.24 4.78
N LEU A 492 -10.17 5.91 4.47
CA LEU A 492 -8.84 5.49 4.93
C LEU A 492 -8.76 5.47 6.46
N SER A 493 -9.30 6.49 7.13
CA SER A 493 -9.35 6.55 8.60
C SER A 493 -10.11 5.35 9.18
N SER A 494 -11.23 4.95 8.57
CA SER A 494 -11.98 3.75 8.96
C SER A 494 -11.17 2.46 8.80
N LEU A 495 -10.39 2.32 7.72
CA LEU A 495 -9.49 1.17 7.56
C LEU A 495 -8.40 1.15 8.63
N LEU A 496 -7.81 2.31 8.95
CA LEU A 496 -6.81 2.42 10.03
C LEU A 496 -7.39 2.04 11.40
N VAL A 497 -8.65 2.38 11.68
CA VAL A 497 -9.37 1.99 12.91
C VAL A 497 -9.46 0.47 13.02
N LEU A 498 -9.78 -0.25 11.94
CA LEU A 498 -9.84 -1.72 11.97
C LEU A 498 -8.48 -2.33 12.30
N VAL A 499 -7.40 -1.83 11.69
CA VAL A 499 -6.03 -2.31 11.94
C VAL A 499 -5.62 -2.00 13.38
N GLN A 500 -5.85 -0.77 13.85
CA GLN A 500 -5.49 -0.36 15.20
C GLN A 500 -6.23 -1.18 16.27
N HIS A 501 -7.49 -1.53 16.03
CA HIS A 501 -8.25 -2.40 16.93
C HIS A 501 -7.64 -3.81 17.01
N TRP A 502 -7.23 -4.37 15.87
CA TRP A 502 -6.54 -5.67 15.82
C TRP A 502 -5.19 -5.63 16.57
N LEU A 503 -4.42 -4.56 16.41
CA LEU A 503 -3.19 -4.32 17.18
C LEU A 503 -3.48 -4.22 18.70
N ASN A 504 -4.57 -3.55 19.11
CA ASN A 504 -4.98 -3.47 20.52
C ASN A 504 -5.37 -4.82 21.14
N LYS A 505 -5.61 -5.85 20.33
CA LYS A 505 -5.98 -7.20 20.75
C LYS A 505 -4.84 -8.21 20.65
N ASP A 506 -3.61 -7.73 20.50
CA ASP A 506 -2.40 -8.56 20.36
C ASP A 506 -2.41 -9.43 19.10
N GLN A 507 -2.96 -8.89 18.01
CA GLN A 507 -2.85 -9.47 16.66
C GLN A 507 -3.35 -10.93 16.56
N PRO A 508 -4.58 -11.24 17.02
CA PRO A 508 -5.08 -12.61 17.03
C PRO A 508 -5.16 -13.19 15.61
N LYS A 509 -4.78 -14.46 15.48
CA LYS A 509 -4.92 -15.22 14.22
C LYS A 509 -6.40 -15.56 13.96
N PRO A 510 -6.84 -15.58 12.69
CA PRO A 510 -8.21 -15.88 12.34
C PRO A 510 -8.52 -17.37 12.39
N LYS A 511 -9.78 -17.69 12.71
CA LYS A 511 -10.26 -19.06 12.94
C LYS A 511 -10.98 -19.66 11.73
N HIS A 512 -11.66 -18.86 10.93
CA HIS A 512 -12.61 -19.32 9.91
C HIS A 512 -12.06 -19.42 8.48
N PRO A 513 -11.24 -18.46 7.95
CA PRO A 513 -10.77 -18.57 6.58
C PRO A 513 -9.88 -19.81 6.41
N PRO A 514 -9.91 -20.49 5.25
CA PRO A 514 -9.10 -21.67 5.01
C PRO A 514 -7.60 -21.34 5.07
N VAL A 515 -6.79 -22.30 5.49
CA VAL A 515 -5.33 -22.20 5.35
C VAL A 515 -4.98 -22.51 3.90
N ILE A 516 -4.36 -21.56 3.22
CA ILE A 516 -3.93 -21.69 1.83
C ILE A 516 -2.40 -21.64 1.83
N GLY A 517 -1.78 -22.70 1.31
CA GLY A 517 -0.33 -22.85 1.30
C GLY A 517 0.35 -21.64 0.65
N ARG A 518 1.46 -21.16 1.24
CA ARG A 518 2.23 -19.96 0.86
C ARG A 518 1.56 -18.62 1.19
N PHE A 519 0.27 -18.59 1.54
CA PHE A 519 -0.47 -17.38 1.88
C PHE A 519 -0.83 -17.32 3.37
N GLU A 520 -0.12 -18.04 4.23
CA GLU A 520 -0.41 -18.13 5.66
C GLU A 520 -0.28 -16.77 6.35
N SER A 521 0.76 -16.01 6.01
CA SER A 521 0.99 -14.65 6.52
C SER A 521 -0.14 -13.70 6.11
N TYR A 522 -0.48 -13.69 4.81
CA TYR A 522 -1.60 -12.94 4.25
C TYR A 522 -2.93 -13.27 4.96
N ARG A 523 -3.22 -14.56 5.09
CA ARG A 523 -4.40 -15.05 5.82
C ARG A 523 -4.40 -14.55 7.25
N ASN A 524 -3.29 -14.67 7.97
CA ASN A 524 -3.22 -14.34 9.39
C ASN A 524 -3.44 -12.85 9.65
N VAL A 525 -2.86 -11.98 8.83
CA VAL A 525 -3.00 -10.53 8.95
C VAL A 525 -4.41 -10.10 8.52
N ILE A 526 -4.81 -10.37 7.27
CA ILE A 526 -6.09 -9.87 6.74
C ILE A 526 -7.27 -10.52 7.44
N GLY A 527 -7.28 -11.84 7.55
CA GLY A 527 -8.34 -12.55 8.26
C GLY A 527 -8.38 -12.16 9.75
N GLY A 528 -7.22 -11.95 10.39
CA GLY A 528 -7.13 -11.51 11.78
C GLY A 528 -7.79 -10.16 12.00
N ILE A 529 -7.50 -9.19 11.14
CA ILE A 529 -8.13 -7.86 11.16
C ILE A 529 -9.64 -7.99 10.96
N LEU A 530 -10.08 -8.73 9.94
CA LEU A 530 -11.50 -8.89 9.61
C LEU A 530 -12.30 -9.55 10.75
N GLU A 531 -11.83 -10.67 11.31
CA GLU A 531 -12.53 -11.37 12.39
C GLU A 531 -12.54 -10.59 13.72
N THR A 532 -11.54 -9.72 13.91
CA THR A 532 -11.47 -8.85 15.10
C THR A 532 -12.35 -7.60 14.94
N ALA A 533 -12.57 -7.15 13.70
CA ALA A 533 -13.43 -6.00 13.41
C ALA A 533 -14.90 -6.24 13.75
N SER A 534 -15.38 -7.49 13.72
CA SER A 534 -16.73 -7.83 14.15
C SER A 534 -16.92 -9.34 14.33
N PRO A 535 -17.73 -9.80 15.32
CA PRO A 535 -17.99 -11.23 15.55
C PRO A 535 -18.67 -11.96 14.38
N ASN A 536 -19.27 -11.27 13.43
CA ASN A 536 -19.96 -11.81 12.24
C ASN A 536 -19.18 -11.69 10.92
N TRP A 537 -17.95 -11.15 10.93
CA TRP A 537 -17.06 -11.06 9.77
C TRP A 537 -16.23 -12.34 9.61
N THR A 538 -16.91 -13.47 9.46
CA THR A 538 -16.32 -14.83 9.55
C THR A 538 -16.28 -15.59 8.22
N SER A 539 -16.89 -15.03 7.18
CA SER A 539 -17.12 -15.72 5.90
C SER A 539 -16.03 -15.46 4.85
N TRP A 540 -15.02 -14.64 5.13
CA TRP A 540 -14.00 -14.28 4.15
C TRP A 540 -13.35 -15.53 3.53
N GLN A 541 -13.22 -15.55 2.20
CA GLN A 541 -12.77 -16.69 1.38
C GLN A 541 -13.70 -17.93 1.34
N SER A 542 -14.88 -17.92 1.97
CA SER A 542 -15.78 -19.09 1.98
C SER A 542 -16.41 -19.44 0.63
N ASN A 543 -16.44 -18.49 -0.32
CA ASN A 543 -16.94 -18.69 -1.69
C ASN A 543 -15.85 -19.16 -2.67
N ARG A 544 -14.60 -19.36 -2.23
CA ARG A 544 -13.46 -19.65 -3.13
C ARG A 544 -13.63 -20.94 -3.95
N GLU A 545 -14.38 -21.91 -3.45
CA GLU A 545 -14.73 -23.13 -4.20
C GLU A 545 -15.51 -22.84 -5.50
N LYS A 546 -16.19 -21.69 -5.60
CA LYS A 546 -16.86 -21.25 -6.83
C LYS A 546 -15.87 -20.91 -7.95
N LEU A 547 -14.60 -20.60 -7.65
CA LEU A 547 -13.61 -20.28 -8.70
C LEU A 547 -13.44 -21.42 -9.72
N ALA A 548 -13.61 -22.68 -9.30
CA ALA A 548 -13.58 -23.82 -10.21
C ALA A 548 -14.82 -23.90 -11.14
N LYS A 549 -15.94 -23.29 -10.74
CA LYS A 549 -17.23 -23.30 -11.45
C LYS A 549 -17.42 -22.08 -12.37
N VAL A 550 -16.71 -20.99 -12.11
CA VAL A 550 -16.84 -19.68 -12.77
C VAL A 550 -16.25 -19.66 -14.20
N ALA A 551 -15.58 -20.72 -14.66
CA ALA A 551 -14.99 -20.74 -15.99
C ALA A 551 -16.03 -21.02 -17.09
N LYS A 552 -16.33 -20.01 -17.93
CA LYS A 552 -16.91 -20.09 -19.31
C LYS A 552 -18.30 -19.45 -19.48
N ASP A 553 -18.37 -18.14 -19.25
CA ASP A 553 -19.46 -17.31 -19.76
C ASP A 553 -18.99 -16.65 -21.08
N SER A 554 -19.43 -17.17 -22.23
CA SER A 554 -19.33 -16.48 -23.51
C SER A 554 -20.74 -16.10 -23.98
N GLU A 555 -21.02 -14.80 -23.97
CA GLU A 555 -22.17 -14.17 -24.60
C GLU A 555 -21.67 -13.35 -25.80
N GLU A 556 -22.30 -13.40 -26.99
CA GLU A 556 -23.67 -12.93 -27.29
C GLU A 556 -24.34 -13.66 -28.50
N ASP A 557 -25.66 -13.44 -28.60
CA ASP A 557 -26.71 -13.87 -29.56
C ASP A 557 -27.15 -15.34 -29.48
N GLY A 558 -28.36 -15.56 -28.95
CA GLY A 558 -29.11 -16.83 -28.96
C GLY A 558 -29.51 -17.41 -27.61
N TRP A 559 -28.73 -17.20 -26.53
CA TRP A 559 -29.05 -17.80 -25.22
C TRP A 559 -30.34 -17.29 -24.60
N ARG A 560 -30.60 -15.98 -24.69
CA ARG A 560 -31.88 -15.41 -24.21
C ARG A 560 -33.06 -16.01 -24.95
N GLU A 561 -32.98 -16.04 -26.28
CA GLU A 561 -34.00 -16.64 -27.15
C GLU A 561 -34.20 -18.13 -26.83
N LEU A 562 -33.11 -18.87 -26.60
CA LEU A 562 -33.18 -20.28 -26.22
C LEU A 562 -33.89 -20.49 -24.89
N PHE A 563 -33.62 -19.65 -23.89
CA PHE A 563 -34.27 -19.73 -22.58
C PHE A 563 -35.72 -19.27 -22.62
N GLU A 564 -36.05 -18.28 -23.45
CA GLU A 564 -37.42 -17.87 -23.74
C GLU A 564 -38.21 -19.01 -24.40
N LYS A 565 -37.66 -19.64 -25.45
CA LYS A 565 -38.28 -20.80 -26.11
C LYS A 565 -38.40 -22.02 -25.20
N TRP A 566 -37.43 -22.23 -24.32
CA TRP A 566 -37.53 -23.24 -23.28
C TRP A 566 -38.69 -22.93 -22.33
N ALA A 567 -38.81 -21.70 -21.83
CA ALA A 567 -39.91 -21.30 -20.96
C ALA A 567 -41.27 -21.38 -21.66
N ASP A 568 -41.39 -20.98 -22.92
CA ASP A 568 -42.60 -21.12 -23.73
C ASP A 568 -43.07 -22.58 -23.84
N GLY A 569 -42.12 -23.49 -24.08
CA GLY A 569 -42.42 -24.91 -24.33
C GLY A 569 -42.63 -25.74 -23.06
N ARG A 570 -41.95 -25.40 -21.96
CA ARG A 570 -41.91 -26.23 -20.73
C ARG A 570 -42.31 -25.51 -19.45
N GLY A 571 -42.48 -24.20 -19.49
CA GLY A 571 -42.67 -23.35 -18.32
C GLY A 571 -41.40 -23.18 -17.49
N THR A 572 -41.53 -22.42 -16.41
CA THR A 572 -40.46 -22.12 -15.45
C THR A 572 -40.49 -23.04 -14.22
N GLY A 573 -39.46 -22.97 -13.40
CA GLY A 573 -39.30 -23.72 -12.15
C GLY A 573 -38.88 -25.17 -12.38
N LEU A 574 -38.82 -25.95 -11.28
CA LEU A 574 -38.41 -27.36 -11.30
C LEU A 574 -39.30 -28.26 -12.18
N ALA A 575 -40.55 -27.85 -12.44
CA ALA A 575 -41.48 -28.57 -13.33
C ALA A 575 -41.03 -28.50 -14.80
N GLY A 576 -40.49 -27.36 -15.23
CA GLY A 576 -40.00 -27.14 -16.59
C GLY A 576 -38.56 -27.60 -16.84
N LYS A 577 -37.97 -28.39 -15.93
CA LYS A 577 -36.55 -28.77 -16.02
C LYS A 577 -36.20 -29.52 -17.32
N ILE A 578 -34.97 -29.31 -17.81
CA ILE A 578 -34.50 -29.86 -19.09
C ILE A 578 -33.05 -30.37 -18.99
N GLU A 579 -32.71 -31.42 -19.72
CA GLU A 579 -31.32 -31.86 -19.84
C GLU A 579 -30.61 -31.11 -20.98
N ALA A 580 -29.28 -30.99 -20.92
CA ALA A 580 -28.51 -30.27 -21.94
C ALA A 580 -28.64 -30.86 -23.36
N ARG A 581 -29.04 -32.13 -23.48
CA ARG A 581 -29.35 -32.75 -24.77
C ARG A 581 -30.65 -32.17 -25.34
N ASP A 582 -31.75 -32.30 -24.60
CA ASP A 582 -33.05 -31.80 -25.03
C ASP A 582 -33.04 -30.28 -25.26
N LEU A 583 -32.22 -29.53 -24.53
CA LEU A 583 -32.04 -28.10 -24.76
C LEU A 583 -31.27 -27.79 -26.05
N ALA A 584 -30.32 -28.65 -26.44
CA ALA A 584 -29.66 -28.55 -27.74
C ALA A 584 -30.64 -28.84 -28.89
N ASP A 585 -31.59 -29.77 -28.67
CA ASP A 585 -32.66 -30.05 -29.64
C ASP A 585 -33.55 -28.82 -29.84
N ILE A 586 -33.91 -28.07 -28.77
CA ILE A 586 -34.63 -26.79 -28.89
C ILE A 586 -33.83 -25.77 -29.71
N ALA A 587 -32.52 -25.65 -29.47
CA ALA A 587 -31.67 -24.73 -30.22
C ALA A 587 -31.60 -25.09 -31.71
N GLN A 588 -31.59 -26.39 -32.03
CA GLN A 588 -31.63 -26.89 -33.40
C GLN A 588 -32.98 -26.61 -34.06
N ASP A 589 -34.09 -26.98 -33.42
CA ASP A 589 -35.45 -26.86 -33.96
C ASP A 589 -35.87 -25.40 -34.20
N GLN A 590 -35.34 -24.48 -33.39
CA GLN A 590 -35.61 -23.05 -33.50
C GLN A 590 -34.53 -22.29 -34.28
N GLU A 591 -33.55 -22.98 -34.87
CA GLU A 591 -32.44 -22.38 -35.64
C GLU A 591 -31.67 -21.28 -34.86
N ILE A 592 -31.48 -21.50 -33.56
CA ILE A 592 -30.84 -20.53 -32.68
C ILE A 592 -29.32 -20.65 -32.78
N GLY A 593 -28.66 -19.58 -33.21
CA GLY A 593 -27.20 -19.47 -33.21
C GLY A 593 -26.66 -19.44 -31.77
N LEU A 594 -25.67 -20.25 -31.43
CA LEU A 594 -25.02 -20.24 -30.10
C LEU A 594 -23.50 -20.31 -30.28
N ASP A 595 -22.78 -19.59 -29.41
CA ASP A 595 -21.31 -19.65 -29.32
C ASP A 595 -20.85 -20.87 -28.51
N VAL A 596 -21.19 -22.07 -28.99
CA VAL A 596 -20.77 -23.35 -28.42
C VAL A 596 -20.31 -24.30 -29.52
N PRO A 597 -19.29 -25.15 -29.27
CA PRO A 597 -18.85 -26.16 -30.22
C PRO A 597 -20.01 -27.00 -30.77
N ARG A 598 -20.11 -27.02 -32.09
CA ARG A 598 -21.06 -27.85 -32.85
C ARG A 598 -20.64 -29.32 -32.87
N ILE A 599 -21.57 -30.20 -33.20
CA ILE A 599 -21.27 -31.60 -33.48
C ILE A 599 -20.42 -31.64 -34.77
N ARG A 600 -19.36 -32.45 -34.76
CA ARG A 600 -18.50 -32.65 -35.93
C ARG A 600 -19.33 -33.31 -37.03
N ASP A 601 -19.31 -32.73 -38.23
CA ASP A 601 -20.11 -33.14 -39.39
C ASP A 601 -21.64 -32.98 -39.23
N GLY A 602 -22.09 -32.21 -38.22
CA GLY A 602 -23.49 -31.88 -37.98
C GLY A 602 -23.98 -30.59 -38.67
N GLY A 603 -25.28 -30.32 -38.56
CA GLY A 603 -25.95 -29.13 -39.10
C GLY A 603 -25.51 -27.81 -38.47
N GLN A 604 -25.90 -26.67 -39.07
CA GLN A 604 -25.51 -25.33 -38.64
C GLN A 604 -25.92 -25.00 -37.18
N PHE A 605 -26.98 -25.64 -36.68
CA PHE A 605 -27.53 -25.43 -35.33
C PHE A 605 -27.44 -26.70 -34.45
N GLU A 606 -26.64 -27.70 -34.86
CA GLU A 606 -26.42 -28.91 -34.07
C GLU A 606 -25.27 -28.73 -33.09
N TYR A 607 -25.61 -28.46 -31.83
CA TYR A 607 -24.63 -28.22 -30.77
C TYR A 607 -24.29 -29.48 -29.99
N ASN A 608 -23.03 -29.59 -29.56
CA ASN A 608 -22.60 -30.70 -28.72
C ASN A 608 -23.22 -30.57 -27.30
N PRO A 609 -24.05 -31.53 -26.83
CA PRO A 609 -24.72 -31.41 -25.53
C PRO A 609 -23.78 -31.29 -24.33
N ARG A 610 -22.58 -31.88 -24.41
CA ARG A 610 -21.57 -31.72 -23.34
C ARG A 610 -20.99 -30.30 -23.33
N ALA A 611 -20.78 -29.71 -24.51
CA ALA A 611 -20.31 -28.34 -24.62
C ALA A 611 -21.39 -27.34 -24.20
N LEU A 612 -22.64 -27.59 -24.59
CA LEU A 612 -23.82 -26.83 -24.15
C LEU A 612 -23.99 -26.89 -22.62
N GLY A 613 -23.98 -28.09 -22.03
CA GLY A 613 -24.05 -28.25 -20.58
C GLY A 613 -22.92 -27.55 -19.83
N LYS A 614 -21.73 -27.51 -20.43
CA LYS A 614 -20.58 -26.77 -19.89
C LYS A 614 -20.77 -25.25 -19.95
N ALA A 615 -21.39 -24.73 -21.01
CA ALA A 615 -21.76 -23.31 -21.12
C ALA A 615 -22.83 -22.92 -20.09
N LEU A 616 -23.84 -23.77 -19.86
CA LEU A 616 -24.86 -23.55 -18.83
C LEU A 616 -24.27 -23.43 -17.42
N THR A 617 -23.25 -24.24 -17.09
CA THR A 617 -22.49 -24.09 -15.83
C THR A 617 -21.88 -22.69 -15.69
N GLY A 618 -21.35 -22.15 -16.78
CA GLY A 618 -20.82 -20.79 -16.84
C GLY A 618 -21.88 -19.70 -16.72
N MET A 619 -23.17 -19.99 -16.90
CA MET A 619 -24.30 -19.06 -16.75
C MET A 619 -25.14 -19.30 -15.49
N GLN A 620 -24.77 -20.27 -14.65
CA GLN A 620 -25.53 -20.61 -13.45
C GLN A 620 -25.65 -19.39 -12.51
N GLU A 621 -26.80 -19.28 -11.84
CA GLU A 621 -27.21 -18.18 -10.95
C GLU A 621 -27.48 -16.83 -11.63
N ARG A 622 -27.24 -16.71 -12.95
CA ARG A 622 -27.57 -15.51 -13.73
C ARG A 622 -29.08 -15.40 -13.97
N ILE A 623 -29.59 -14.18 -13.99
CA ILE A 623 -30.98 -13.85 -14.30
C ILE A 623 -31.10 -13.46 -15.77
N PHE A 624 -32.10 -14.01 -16.44
CA PHE A 624 -32.45 -13.75 -17.83
C PHE A 624 -33.86 -13.19 -17.91
N ASP A 625 -34.07 -12.25 -18.82
CA ASP A 625 -35.38 -11.77 -19.24
C ASP A 625 -35.94 -12.74 -20.29
N LEU A 626 -37.10 -13.33 -20.02
CA LEU A 626 -37.75 -14.38 -20.81
C LEU A 626 -39.04 -13.87 -21.48
N GLY A 627 -39.14 -12.55 -21.71
CA GLY A 627 -40.29 -11.95 -22.38
C GLY A 627 -41.58 -12.12 -21.58
N ASP A 628 -42.60 -12.72 -22.20
CA ASP A 628 -43.91 -12.95 -21.56
C ASP A 628 -43.84 -13.89 -20.35
N ASN A 629 -42.77 -14.67 -20.21
CA ASN A 629 -42.55 -15.56 -19.07
C ASN A 629 -41.89 -14.86 -17.87
N GLY A 630 -41.65 -13.55 -17.95
CA GLY A 630 -41.01 -12.76 -16.90
C GLY A 630 -39.50 -13.00 -16.82
N SER A 631 -38.92 -12.84 -15.63
CA SER A 631 -37.48 -13.08 -15.41
C SER A 631 -37.25 -14.35 -14.60
N ALA A 632 -36.18 -15.08 -14.94
CA ALA A 632 -35.81 -16.28 -14.21
C ALA A 632 -34.30 -16.44 -14.05
N LYS A 633 -33.91 -17.09 -12.97
CA LYS A 633 -32.53 -17.47 -12.64
C LYS A 633 -32.24 -18.87 -13.17
N LEU A 634 -31.11 -19.03 -13.87
CA LEU A 634 -30.68 -20.35 -14.35
C LEU A 634 -30.06 -21.16 -13.23
N LEU A 635 -30.62 -22.32 -12.92
CA LEU A 635 -30.13 -23.24 -11.89
C LEU A 635 -30.01 -24.67 -12.40
N GLN A 636 -29.16 -25.46 -11.73
CA GLN A 636 -29.02 -26.89 -11.98
C GLN A 636 -29.67 -27.68 -10.84
N SER A 637 -30.42 -28.73 -11.18
CA SER A 637 -30.98 -29.64 -10.19
C SER A 637 -29.88 -30.50 -9.56
N ASP A 638 -30.04 -30.77 -8.26
CA ASP A 638 -29.24 -31.70 -7.48
C ASP A 638 -29.55 -33.19 -7.78
N LYS A 639 -30.67 -33.48 -8.46
CA LYS A 639 -31.10 -34.83 -8.81
C LYS A 639 -30.72 -35.18 -10.24
N ARG A 640 -29.96 -36.28 -10.40
CA ARG A 640 -29.55 -36.78 -11.72
C ARG A 640 -30.75 -37.36 -12.49
N GLY A 641 -30.91 -36.92 -13.74
CA GLY A 641 -31.85 -37.45 -14.73
C GLY A 641 -31.26 -38.59 -15.58
N LYS A 642 -31.86 -38.86 -16.74
CA LYS A 642 -31.48 -39.97 -17.63
C LYS A 642 -30.19 -39.67 -18.42
N GLY A 643 -29.94 -38.41 -18.78
CA GLY A 643 -28.78 -37.97 -19.57
C GLY A 643 -27.87 -36.96 -18.85
N GLY A 644 -28.17 -36.57 -17.61
CA GLY A 644 -27.33 -35.67 -16.82
C GLY A 644 -28.07 -35.03 -15.66
N TYR A 645 -27.50 -33.99 -15.05
CA TYR A 645 -28.23 -33.14 -14.10
C TYR A 645 -29.04 -32.10 -14.88
N PRO A 646 -30.38 -32.11 -14.81
CA PRO A 646 -31.22 -31.20 -15.56
C PRO A 646 -31.11 -29.77 -15.00
N TRP A 647 -31.31 -28.81 -15.88
CA TRP A 647 -31.35 -27.37 -15.63
C TRP A 647 -32.80 -26.91 -15.45
N TYR A 648 -33.02 -25.80 -14.75
CA TYR A 648 -34.32 -25.15 -14.64
C TYR A 648 -34.19 -23.63 -14.52
N LEU A 649 -35.25 -22.93 -14.93
CA LEU A 649 -35.37 -21.48 -14.88
C LEU A 649 -36.22 -21.11 -13.66
N GLU A 650 -35.60 -20.80 -12.53
CA GLU A 650 -36.33 -20.41 -11.31
C GLU A 650 -36.89 -18.99 -11.45
N PRO A 651 -38.22 -18.79 -11.43
CA PRO A 651 -38.80 -17.45 -11.52
C PRO A 651 -38.24 -16.53 -10.46
N VAL A 652 -37.91 -15.31 -10.85
CA VAL A 652 -37.50 -14.26 -9.93
C VAL A 652 -38.56 -13.16 -9.99
N GLU A 653 -39.12 -12.82 -8.84
CA GLU A 653 -39.89 -11.58 -8.73
C GLU A 653 -38.92 -10.42 -8.92
N VAL A 654 -38.95 -9.79 -10.10
CA VAL A 654 -38.26 -8.53 -10.33
C VAL A 654 -38.99 -7.50 -9.46
N ARG A 655 -38.39 -7.16 -8.32
CA ARG A 655 -38.95 -6.12 -7.46
C ARG A 655 -38.95 -4.80 -8.24
N GLY A 656 -40.14 -4.38 -8.66
CA GLY A 656 -40.38 -3.05 -9.20
C GLY A 656 -39.88 -1.98 -8.22
N VAL A 657 -39.42 -0.87 -8.78
CA VAL A 657 -38.73 0.25 -8.12
C VAL A 657 -39.61 1.03 -7.11
N GLU A 658 -40.79 0.53 -6.72
CA GLU A 658 -41.80 1.35 -6.04
C GLU A 658 -41.82 1.32 -4.50
N GLU A 659 -40.96 0.55 -3.82
CA GLU A 659 -40.88 0.59 -2.34
C GLU A 659 -39.46 0.84 -1.81
N ALA A 660 -38.82 1.91 -2.28
CA ALA A 660 -37.83 2.61 -1.44
C ALA A 660 -38.60 3.36 -0.34
N SER A 661 -38.87 2.66 0.76
CA SER A 661 -39.51 3.18 1.96
C SER A 661 -38.95 4.55 2.35
N LYS A 662 -39.86 5.50 2.62
CA LYS A 662 -39.62 6.75 3.35
C LYS A 662 -38.88 6.46 4.66
N GLY A 663 -37.55 6.37 4.59
CA GLY A 663 -36.68 6.41 5.76
C GLY A 663 -36.48 7.87 6.11
N ASP A 664 -36.81 8.25 7.34
CA ASP A 664 -36.60 9.60 7.86
C ASP A 664 -35.19 10.07 7.54
N ASN A 665 -35.11 11.19 6.82
CA ASN A 665 -33.86 11.92 6.62
C ASN A 665 -33.27 12.25 7.99
N VAL A 666 -32.29 11.47 8.43
CA VAL A 666 -31.43 11.86 9.55
C VAL A 666 -30.70 13.12 9.10
N LYS A 667 -31.09 14.27 9.66
CA LYS A 667 -30.44 15.55 9.41
C LYS A 667 -28.93 15.41 9.67
N PRO A 668 -28.06 15.84 8.74
CA PRO A 668 -26.63 15.83 8.97
C PRO A 668 -26.30 16.64 10.23
N LEU A 669 -25.55 16.02 11.15
CA LEU A 669 -25.07 16.66 12.37
C LEU A 669 -24.24 17.90 12.01
N THR A 670 -24.79 19.07 12.29
CA THR A 670 -24.13 20.36 12.11
C THR A 670 -22.88 20.46 12.96
N ARG A 671 -21.77 20.82 12.30
CA ARG A 671 -20.47 21.22 12.88
C ARG A 671 -20.60 21.95 14.22
N ILE A 672 -19.99 21.39 15.26
CA ILE A 672 -19.68 22.11 16.51
C ILE A 672 -18.69 23.24 16.17
N LYS A 673 -19.16 24.48 16.11
CA LYS A 673 -18.31 25.67 16.09
C LYS A 673 -17.94 26.03 17.52
N GLY A 674 -16.73 25.64 17.93
CA GLY A 674 -16.10 26.12 19.16
C GLY A 674 -14.72 26.67 18.86
N ARG A 675 -14.60 27.99 18.71
CA ARG A 675 -13.40 28.76 19.10
C ARG A 675 -13.76 30.25 19.18
N ARG A 676 -13.86 30.74 20.41
CA ARG A 676 -13.88 32.17 20.76
C ARG A 676 -12.60 32.82 20.22
N ARG A 677 -12.73 33.91 19.47
CA ARG A 677 -11.66 34.91 19.31
C ARG A 677 -12.02 36.12 20.16
N ILE A 678 -11.04 36.54 20.95
CA ILE A 678 -10.99 37.74 21.77
C ILE A 678 -10.48 38.89 20.89
N GLY A 679 -11.02 40.10 21.08
CA GLY A 679 -10.63 41.36 20.43
C GLY A 679 -11.46 41.64 19.16
N ASP A 680 -12.09 42.78 18.94
CA ASP A 680 -11.76 44.13 19.39
C ASP A 680 -13.06 44.98 19.38
N GLU A 681 -13.35 45.68 20.47
CA GLU A 681 -14.42 46.67 20.55
C GLU A 681 -13.92 47.99 19.96
N ARG A 682 -14.59 48.50 18.92
CA ARG A 682 -14.72 49.95 18.72
C ARG A 682 -15.95 50.30 17.87
N GLN A 683 -16.91 50.89 18.58
CA GLN A 683 -17.82 51.96 18.18
C GLN A 683 -17.84 52.35 16.69
N THR A 684 -19.01 52.28 16.06
CA THR A 684 -19.64 53.50 15.52
C THR A 684 -21.14 53.32 15.29
N LYS A 685 -21.85 54.40 15.67
CA LYS A 685 -23.29 54.61 15.74
C LYS A 685 -23.99 54.56 14.37
N ARG A 686 -25.29 54.23 14.44
CA ARG A 686 -26.46 54.83 13.75
C ARG A 686 -26.22 55.45 12.36
N VAL A 687 -27.04 55.07 11.38
CA VAL A 687 -28.16 55.89 10.86
C VAL A 687 -29.12 54.97 10.11
N ALA A 688 -30.40 55.07 10.45
CA ALA A 688 -31.51 54.57 9.65
C ALA A 688 -31.99 55.68 8.69
N ASN A 689 -32.59 55.23 7.58
CA ASN A 689 -33.46 55.97 6.66
C ASN A 689 -32.80 56.94 5.67
N TYR A 690 -32.86 56.61 4.38
CA TYR A 690 -33.77 57.19 3.35
C TYR A 690 -33.24 56.82 1.96
N GLY A 691 -34.11 56.36 1.06
CA GLY A 691 -33.84 56.19 -0.38
C GLY A 691 -33.97 54.76 -0.87
#